data_AF-A0A8T1LFK1-F1
#
_entry.id   AF-A0A8T1LFK1-F1
#
_cell.length_a   1.000
_cell.length_b   1.000
_cell.length_c   1.000
_cell.angle_alpha   90.00
_cell.angle_beta   90.00
_cell.angle_gamma   90.00
#
_symmetry.space_group_name_H-M   'P 1'
#
loop_
_entity.id
_entity.type
_entity.pdbx_description
1 polymer ?
#
loop_
_entity_poly.entity_id
_entity_poly.type
_entity_poly.pdbx_seq_one_letter_code
_entity_poly.pdbx_strand_id
1 'polypeptide(L)'
;MPRLSSVPTRHYIATLLLLSFALFSTVTATSIDELWQIADQLWRSNDLDSAMEVLQHIETQQPGDRQARAGIASVYHRQKEFDKALEILDALLPAKPREFMLLQRLGEVYTDKREIPKALEFLHAAEREVDPTNIAQLDALMHGLALAYHHGGNFKIAEKFFKRVGEGGRSAAFYFDYGVTLDKLGKILEAGDAYNEALAIEPTQDEARINIAVLHHQHGNVNESIPHYLNVINSPSASAKLKIMTMGNVGVAYEITKDVVSALGWYERALKETIASPETIYPDGLTAQMSLMHLMVHVVRAKLSACVWANAEDEFDSLWTMVTSLQIATGARYAFTPFDSLLHAMSPQDRKMLAVHFSTKYNAGGVDTRSNDVAHPVKLREDENSKRLTSLNVGYLSYDFSDHPTTHLMEGIFATRDRGSIKAIAFGYGRDDGSAFRQRVIGNVDRFFDLSAASFEASAQLIRDEQIHIIMDAQGHTRGGRMQIVAVRPAPIVVNYLVYPGTSGAPFVDYVIVDKYVVPPAEMATAFTEKLVVLPNCYQVNYYDQILAMSERISRRSDLWKNGIQEGRDDGFIFINFNKIDKLQASVFSTWMSILRRVPRSFLLLLDPGNNVLGDDIAESVTSREIKKNLWKEAQAQGISRERIRFVSRIPKVEHLQRHRFGGLFLDTFIYGAHSTATDALYAGLPVVTLAGDSFASRVCVSLLENLGMDELIAFSAKDYEDLAVYLSQTPSVLARLQRRLRSDKTEFEEPLFRTKQHTQHLEQSQRLMYDIYALTNQTFHLVV
;
A
#
# COMPACT_ATOMS: atom_id res chain seq x y z
N MET A 1 25.28 -15.59 46.56
CA MET A 1 26.01 -14.30 46.65
C MET A 1 26.15 -13.75 45.24
N PRO A 2 25.35 -12.76 44.84
CA PRO A 2 25.35 -12.27 43.47
C PRO A 2 26.47 -11.26 43.22
N ARG A 3 27.02 -11.35 42.01
CA ARG A 3 28.07 -10.53 41.43
C ARG A 3 27.51 -9.16 41.03
N LEU A 4 28.32 -8.14 41.26
CA LEU A 4 28.15 -6.74 40.86
C LEU A 4 27.82 -6.61 39.37
N SER A 5 26.67 -6.00 39.07
CA SER A 5 26.36 -5.42 37.77
C SER A 5 26.93 -4.00 37.69
N SER A 6 27.63 -3.74 36.59
CA SER A 6 28.21 -2.46 36.22
C SER A 6 27.13 -1.40 35.98
N VAL A 7 26.97 -0.49 36.94
CA VAL A 7 26.26 0.79 36.79
C VAL A 7 27.06 1.67 35.82
N PRO A 8 26.44 2.41 34.88
CA PRO A 8 27.19 3.32 34.01
C PRO A 8 27.80 4.45 34.83
N THR A 9 29.09 4.66 34.63
CA THR A 9 30.02 5.58 35.30
C THR A 9 29.63 7.07 35.27
N ARG A 10 28.48 7.43 34.67
CA ARG A 10 28.01 8.82 34.53
C ARG A 10 27.33 9.37 35.79
N HIS A 11 26.58 8.56 36.53
CA HIS A 11 25.97 8.98 37.80
C HIS A 11 27.01 9.21 38.91
N TYR A 12 28.12 8.47 38.90
CA TYR A 12 29.14 8.59 39.94
C TYR A 12 29.85 9.96 39.92
N ILE A 13 29.98 10.64 38.78
CA ILE A 13 30.68 11.94 38.70
C ILE A 13 29.79 13.06 39.26
N ALA A 14 28.48 13.04 38.98
CA ALA A 14 27.54 14.01 39.54
C ALA A 14 27.31 13.79 41.05
N THR A 15 27.22 12.53 41.50
CA THR A 15 27.09 12.24 42.95
C THR A 15 28.41 12.44 43.70
N LEU A 16 29.59 12.26 43.09
CA LEU A 16 30.88 12.64 43.71
C LEU A 16 31.08 14.15 43.74
N LEU A 17 30.60 14.89 42.74
CA LEU A 17 30.56 16.35 42.76
C LEU A 17 29.59 16.82 43.86
N LEU A 18 28.37 16.28 43.95
CA LEU A 18 27.39 16.63 44.98
C LEU A 18 27.73 16.15 46.41
N LEU A 19 28.41 15.00 46.57
CA LEU A 19 28.97 14.59 47.87
C LEU A 19 30.19 15.42 48.26
N SER A 20 30.93 16.00 47.29
CA SER A 20 31.93 17.03 47.57
C SER A 20 31.30 18.37 47.98
N PHE A 21 30.07 18.65 47.54
CA PHE A 21 29.27 19.81 47.99
C PHE A 21 28.76 19.70 49.43
N ALA A 22 28.55 18.48 49.96
CA ALA A 22 27.99 18.29 51.31
C ALA A 22 29.04 18.16 52.44
N LEU A 23 30.32 17.96 52.14
CA LEU A 23 31.36 17.64 53.14
C LEU A 23 32.57 18.59 53.20
N PHE A 24 32.64 19.63 52.35
CA PHE A 24 33.69 20.66 52.46
C PHE A 24 33.10 22.04 52.80
N SER A 25 32.78 22.21 54.07
CA SER A 25 32.46 23.50 54.70
C SER A 25 33.69 24.37 54.97
N THR A 26 34.67 24.41 54.06
CA THR A 26 35.77 25.40 54.05
C THR A 26 36.43 25.49 52.65
N VAL A 27 36.08 26.55 51.90
CA VAL A 27 36.71 27.05 50.65
C VAL A 27 36.52 26.14 49.41
N THR A 28 35.76 26.47 48.36
CA THR A 28 35.31 27.74 47.77
C THR A 28 33.80 27.75 47.54
N ALA A 29 33.16 28.91 47.71
CA ALA A 29 31.85 29.17 47.13
C ALA A 29 31.94 28.89 45.62
N THR A 30 31.16 27.94 45.08
CA THR A 30 30.95 27.93 43.63
C THR A 30 30.26 29.23 43.30
N SER A 31 30.95 30.09 42.57
CA SER A 31 30.37 31.35 42.15
C SER A 31 29.15 31.07 41.27
N ILE A 32 28.23 32.03 41.18
CA ILE A 32 27.06 31.90 40.30
C ILE A 32 27.49 31.68 38.84
N ASP A 33 28.64 32.25 38.45
CA ASP A 33 29.25 32.03 37.14
C ASP A 33 29.68 30.57 36.92
N GLU A 34 30.20 29.89 37.94
CA GLU A 34 30.54 28.46 37.86
C GLU A 34 29.28 27.58 37.79
N LEU A 35 28.22 27.94 38.51
CA LEU A 35 26.93 27.25 38.39
C LEU A 35 26.34 27.39 36.98
N TRP A 36 26.48 28.56 36.35
CA TRP A 36 26.08 28.76 34.96
C TRP A 36 26.89 27.91 33.97
N GLN A 37 28.20 27.78 34.18
CA GLN A 37 29.04 26.90 33.36
C GLN A 37 28.64 25.43 33.48
N ILE A 38 28.35 24.98 34.71
CA ILE A 38 27.87 23.61 34.97
C ILE A 38 26.51 23.39 34.30
N ALA A 39 25.57 24.32 34.44
CA ALA A 39 24.25 24.23 33.82
C ALA A 39 24.35 24.13 32.28
N ASP A 40 25.20 24.94 31.64
CA ASP A 40 25.42 24.89 30.18
C ASP A 40 26.07 23.56 29.76
N GLN A 41 27.03 23.05 30.54
CA GLN A 41 27.66 21.75 30.25
C GLN A 41 26.65 20.60 30.33
N LEU A 42 25.82 20.56 31.38
CA LEU A 42 24.79 19.54 31.58
C LEU A 42 23.71 19.61 30.49
N TRP A 43 23.31 20.83 30.11
CA TRP A 43 22.41 21.07 28.99
C TRP A 43 22.97 20.50 27.68
N ARG A 44 24.24 20.78 27.36
CA ARG A 44 24.92 20.27 26.16
C ARG A 44 25.08 18.75 26.19
N SER A 45 25.28 18.14 27.37
CA SER A 45 25.33 16.68 27.51
C SER A 45 23.95 16.01 27.58
N ASN A 46 22.87 16.78 27.46
CA ASN A 46 21.48 16.33 27.54
C ASN A 46 21.13 15.67 28.90
N ASP A 47 21.81 16.06 29.97
CA ASP A 47 21.50 15.67 31.35
C ASP A 47 20.54 16.70 31.94
N LEU A 48 19.28 16.62 31.50
CA LEU A 48 18.27 17.65 31.74
C LEU A 48 17.84 17.73 33.20
N ASP A 49 17.81 16.60 33.91
CA ASP A 49 17.43 16.55 35.31
C ASP A 49 18.48 17.24 36.18
N SER A 50 19.77 16.93 35.95
CA SER A 50 20.86 17.62 36.66
C SER A 50 20.94 19.10 36.28
N ALA A 51 20.70 19.45 35.01
CA ALA A 51 20.64 20.84 34.56
C ALA A 51 19.50 21.60 35.26
N MET A 52 18.34 20.97 35.41
CA MET A 52 17.19 21.52 36.14
C MET A 52 17.56 21.81 37.60
N GLU A 53 18.18 20.86 38.29
CA GLU A 53 18.58 21.03 39.69
C GLU A 53 19.54 22.21 39.86
N VAL A 54 20.54 22.35 38.99
CA VAL A 54 21.50 23.47 39.04
C VAL A 54 20.81 24.80 38.75
N LEU A 55 19.93 24.87 37.76
CA LEU A 55 19.19 26.10 37.43
C LEU A 55 18.22 26.51 38.56
N GLN A 56 17.56 25.56 39.21
CA GLN A 56 16.74 25.80 40.40
C GLN A 56 17.59 26.25 41.59
N HIS A 57 18.83 25.72 41.71
CA HIS A 57 19.77 26.18 42.73
C HIS A 57 20.20 27.64 42.51
N ILE A 58 20.45 28.05 41.25
CA ILE A 58 20.72 29.45 40.91
C ILE A 58 19.52 30.32 41.27
N GLU A 59 18.29 29.92 40.90
CA GLU A 59 17.07 30.67 41.23
C GLU A 59 16.82 30.76 42.75
N THR A 60 17.24 29.76 43.55
CA THR A 60 17.14 29.86 45.02
C THR A 60 18.19 30.80 45.61
N GLN A 61 19.39 30.86 45.03
CA GLN A 61 20.42 31.83 45.46
C GLN A 61 20.12 33.26 44.98
N GLN A 62 19.44 33.40 43.83
CA GLN A 62 18.99 34.67 43.26
C GLN A 62 17.50 34.61 42.88
N PRO A 63 16.58 34.77 43.85
CA PRO A 63 15.15 34.72 43.58
C PRO A 63 14.72 35.79 42.57
N GLY A 64 14.06 35.37 41.48
CA GLY A 64 13.65 36.27 40.40
C GLY A 64 14.66 36.43 39.28
N ASP A 65 15.73 35.62 39.24
CA ASP A 65 16.68 35.65 38.13
C ASP A 65 16.00 35.21 36.83
N ARG A 66 15.86 36.16 35.91
CA ARG A 66 15.13 35.94 34.65
C ARG A 66 15.85 34.96 33.74
N GLN A 67 17.18 34.88 33.82
CA GLN A 67 17.98 33.98 33.00
C GLN A 67 17.82 32.54 33.51
N ALA A 68 17.84 32.32 34.82
CA ALA A 68 17.58 31.04 35.47
C ALA A 68 16.19 30.52 35.14
N ARG A 69 15.15 31.37 35.26
CA ARG A 69 13.78 31.02 34.87
C ARG A 69 13.65 30.69 33.39
N ALA A 70 14.26 31.45 32.49
CA ALA A 70 14.28 31.15 31.06
C ALA A 70 15.02 29.83 30.77
N GLY A 71 16.08 29.54 31.52
CA GLY A 71 16.80 28.25 31.48
C GLY A 71 15.89 27.09 31.92
N ILE A 72 15.19 27.22 33.04
CA ILE A 72 14.22 26.23 33.55
C ILE A 72 13.13 25.97 32.51
N ALA A 73 12.58 27.02 31.91
CA ALA A 73 11.60 26.89 30.83
C ALA A 73 12.16 26.14 29.62
N SER A 74 13.44 26.35 29.28
CA SER A 74 14.12 25.61 28.21
C SER A 74 14.26 24.13 28.54
N VAL A 75 14.52 23.78 29.80
CA VAL A 75 14.55 22.39 30.25
C VAL A 75 13.18 21.74 30.13
N TYR A 76 12.12 22.41 30.62
CA TYR A 76 10.75 21.91 30.43
C TYR A 76 10.38 21.75 28.95
N HIS A 77 10.75 22.72 28.11
CA HIS A 77 10.53 22.63 26.67
C HIS A 77 11.19 21.40 26.06
N ARG A 78 12.46 21.15 26.40
CA ARG A 78 13.23 19.98 25.90
C ARG A 78 12.73 18.66 26.46
N GLN A 79 12.15 18.66 27.67
CA GLN A 79 11.41 17.54 28.26
C GLN A 79 10.00 17.37 27.67
N LYS A 80 9.58 18.24 26.74
CA LYS A 80 8.24 18.29 26.11
C LYS A 80 7.11 18.64 27.09
N GLU A 81 7.45 19.23 28.23
CA GLU A 81 6.49 19.77 29.19
C GLU A 81 6.11 21.21 28.81
N PHE A 82 5.49 21.35 27.63
CA PHE A 82 5.26 22.65 26.99
C PHE A 82 4.45 23.61 27.86
N ASP A 83 3.44 23.11 28.58
CA ASP A 83 2.60 23.95 29.44
C ASP A 83 3.38 24.57 30.61
N LYS A 84 4.29 23.81 31.23
CA LYS A 84 5.16 24.33 32.30
C LYS A 84 6.18 25.33 31.75
N ALA A 85 6.73 25.06 30.57
CA ALA A 85 7.62 26.00 29.89
C ALA A 85 6.89 27.33 29.61
N LEU A 86 5.68 27.27 29.04
CA LEU A 86 4.87 28.44 28.74
C LEU A 86 4.46 29.21 29.99
N GLU A 87 4.05 28.54 31.07
CA GLU A 87 3.72 29.20 32.35
C GLU A 87 4.85 30.11 32.84
N ILE A 88 6.09 29.62 32.78
CA ILE A 88 7.27 30.38 33.19
C ILE A 88 7.57 31.52 32.21
N LEU A 89 7.54 31.26 30.90
CA LEU A 89 7.84 32.27 29.89
C LEU A 89 6.79 33.40 29.87
N ASP A 90 5.50 33.07 30.01
CA ASP A 90 4.41 34.03 30.10
C ASP A 90 4.53 34.90 31.36
N ALA A 91 4.97 34.33 32.49
CA ALA A 91 5.23 35.11 33.71
C ALA A 91 6.40 36.10 33.56
N LEU A 92 7.36 35.83 32.66
CA LEU A 92 8.50 36.72 32.38
C LEU A 92 8.15 37.86 31.40
N LEU A 93 7.05 37.71 30.64
CA LEU A 93 6.69 38.60 29.52
C LEU A 93 6.28 40.03 29.95
N PRO A 94 5.48 40.27 31.01
CA PRO A 94 5.04 41.61 31.38
C PRO A 94 6.19 42.58 31.70
N ALA A 95 7.31 42.07 32.21
CA ALA A 95 8.46 42.89 32.61
C ALA A 95 9.23 43.47 31.42
N LYS A 96 9.36 42.69 30.33
CA LYS A 96 9.97 43.14 29.06
C LYS A 96 9.21 42.53 27.87
N PRO A 97 8.07 43.11 27.47
CA PRO A 97 7.21 42.54 26.42
C PRO A 97 7.83 42.49 25.02
N ARG A 98 8.95 43.19 24.81
CA ARG A 98 9.67 43.30 23.53
C ARG A 98 11.05 42.65 23.56
N GLU A 99 11.34 41.84 24.58
CA GLU A 99 12.62 41.16 24.68
C GLU A 99 12.73 40.05 23.63
N PHE A 100 13.63 40.24 22.64
CA PHE A 100 13.86 39.32 21.53
C PHE A 100 13.95 37.85 21.97
N MET A 101 14.84 37.53 22.91
CA MET A 101 15.09 36.15 23.35
C MET A 101 13.86 35.49 23.98
N LEU A 102 13.01 36.27 24.65
CA LEU A 102 11.79 35.75 25.27
C LEU A 102 10.71 35.47 24.23
N LEU A 103 10.52 36.42 23.30
CA LEU A 103 9.58 36.29 22.19
C LEU A 103 9.95 35.10 21.28
N GLN A 104 11.24 34.94 20.98
CA GLN A 104 11.74 33.80 20.20
C GLN A 104 11.41 32.46 20.88
N ARG A 105 11.74 32.32 22.17
CA ARG A 105 11.49 31.09 22.94
C ARG A 105 10.01 30.75 23.03
N LEU A 106 9.13 31.72 23.28
CA LEU A 106 7.67 31.53 23.25
C LEU A 106 7.24 30.99 21.89
N GLY A 107 7.74 31.60 20.80
CA GLY A 107 7.49 31.17 19.43
C GLY A 107 7.92 29.72 19.15
N GLU A 108 9.11 29.33 19.61
CA GLU A 108 9.64 27.97 19.47
C GLU A 108 8.82 26.94 20.27
N VAL A 109 8.46 27.24 21.52
CA VAL A 109 7.62 26.34 22.35
C VAL A 109 6.24 26.16 21.72
N TYR A 110 5.61 27.23 21.24
CA TYR A 110 4.31 27.13 20.53
C TYR A 110 4.42 26.37 19.20
N THR A 111 5.56 26.47 18.50
CA THR A 111 5.84 25.70 17.27
C THR A 111 5.84 24.19 17.57
N ASP A 112 6.53 23.78 18.62
CA ASP A 112 6.62 22.37 19.03
C ASP A 112 5.31 21.84 19.62
N LYS A 113 4.57 22.70 20.34
CA LYS A 113 3.20 22.42 20.82
C LYS A 113 2.16 22.34 19.70
N ARG A 114 2.51 22.70 18.45
CA ARG A 114 1.63 22.73 17.26
C ARG A 114 0.55 23.82 17.28
N GLU A 115 0.71 24.87 18.08
CA GLU A 115 -0.14 26.06 18.06
C GLU A 115 0.43 27.12 17.10
N ILE A 116 0.46 26.77 15.81
CA ILE A 116 1.17 27.52 14.77
C ILE A 116 0.78 29.01 14.67
N PRO A 117 -0.51 29.41 14.77
CA PRO A 117 -0.87 30.82 14.72
C PRO A 117 -0.20 31.66 15.84
N LYS A 118 -0.16 31.14 17.07
CA LYS A 118 0.52 31.81 18.19
C LYS A 118 2.04 31.79 18.02
N ALA A 119 2.59 30.67 17.53
CA ALA A 119 4.02 30.57 17.25
C ALA A 119 4.48 31.68 16.30
N LEU A 120 3.76 31.87 15.18
CA LEU A 120 4.07 32.91 14.19
C LEU A 120 3.86 34.32 14.75
N GLU A 121 2.86 34.53 15.62
CA GLU A 121 2.66 35.82 16.30
C GLU A 121 3.91 36.22 17.09
N PHE A 122 4.42 35.32 17.95
CA PHE A 122 5.60 35.57 18.77
C PHE A 122 6.90 35.65 17.95
N LEU A 123 7.10 34.78 16.95
CA LEU A 123 8.31 34.80 16.12
C LEU A 123 8.38 36.07 15.24
N HIS A 124 7.27 36.55 14.68
CA HIS A 124 7.25 37.84 13.98
C HIS A 124 7.35 39.03 14.92
N ALA A 125 6.93 38.90 16.19
CA ALA A 125 7.23 39.89 17.21
C ALA A 125 8.75 39.95 17.48
N ALA A 126 9.41 38.80 17.59
CA ALA A 126 10.87 38.73 17.71
C ALA A 126 11.57 39.31 16.47
N GLU A 127 11.06 39.07 15.25
CA GLU A 127 11.61 39.63 14.00
C GLU A 127 11.64 41.16 13.97
N ARG A 128 10.72 41.83 14.68
CA ARG A 128 10.71 43.30 14.79
C ARG A 128 11.74 43.85 15.78
N GLU A 129 12.24 43.02 16.69
CA GLU A 129 13.09 43.42 17.81
C GLU A 129 14.53 42.87 17.68
N VAL A 130 14.80 41.98 16.71
CA VAL A 130 16.13 41.40 16.48
C VAL A 130 17.13 42.48 16.04
N ASP A 131 18.34 42.44 16.60
CA ASP A 131 19.44 43.28 16.14
C ASP A 131 19.95 42.76 14.78
N PRO A 132 19.83 43.53 13.68
CA PRO A 132 20.26 43.09 12.35
C PRO A 132 21.77 42.84 12.24
N THR A 133 22.57 43.36 13.17
CA THR A 133 24.02 43.14 13.21
C THR A 133 24.41 41.85 13.94
N ASN A 134 23.50 41.29 14.74
CA ASN A 134 23.72 40.03 15.43
C ASN A 134 23.30 38.84 14.55
N ILE A 135 24.22 38.41 13.69
CA ILE A 135 23.99 37.33 12.71
C ILE A 135 23.52 36.04 13.37
N ALA A 136 24.01 35.69 14.56
CA ALA A 136 23.63 34.45 15.24
C ALA A 136 22.16 34.47 15.69
N GLN A 137 21.68 35.61 16.22
CA GLN A 137 20.26 35.79 16.57
C GLN A 137 19.38 35.79 15.34
N LEU A 138 19.84 36.44 14.27
CA LEU A 138 19.12 36.48 13.00
C LEU A 138 18.96 35.06 12.42
N ASP A 139 20.04 34.28 12.36
CA ASP A 139 20.03 32.91 11.82
C ASP A 139 19.10 31.99 12.64
N ALA A 140 19.19 32.04 13.97
CA ALA A 140 18.31 31.26 14.85
C ALA A 140 16.83 31.62 14.66
N LEU A 141 16.51 32.91 14.55
CA LEU A 141 15.16 33.37 14.28
C LEU A 141 14.64 32.93 12.90
N MET A 142 15.47 33.03 11.87
CA MET A 142 15.11 32.58 10.51
C MET A 142 14.82 31.07 10.49
N HIS A 143 15.62 30.26 11.18
CA HIS A 143 15.35 28.82 11.33
C HIS A 143 14.05 28.57 12.11
N GLY A 144 13.81 29.27 13.21
CA GLY A 144 12.56 29.18 13.98
C GLY A 144 11.31 29.54 13.17
N LEU A 145 11.34 30.65 12.41
CA LEU A 145 10.27 31.02 11.48
C LEU A 145 10.06 29.96 10.39
N ALA A 146 11.16 29.42 9.85
CA ALA A 146 11.09 28.35 8.85
C ALA A 146 10.37 27.11 9.40
N LEU A 147 10.70 26.69 10.64
CA LEU A 147 10.05 25.56 11.31
C LEU A 147 8.57 25.82 11.62
N ALA A 148 8.21 27.03 12.07
CA ALA A 148 6.82 27.39 12.31
C ALA A 148 5.99 27.31 11.03
N TYR A 149 6.49 27.86 9.91
CA TYR A 149 5.83 27.75 8.62
C TYR A 149 5.81 26.31 8.09
N HIS A 150 6.88 25.54 8.31
CA HIS A 150 6.94 24.12 7.95
C HIS A 150 5.81 23.35 8.65
N HIS A 151 5.70 23.49 9.97
CA HIS A 151 4.68 22.81 10.76
C HIS A 151 3.27 23.34 10.54
N GLY A 152 3.14 24.58 10.04
CA GLY A 152 1.90 25.13 9.49
C GLY A 152 1.52 24.61 8.10
N GLY A 153 2.34 23.75 7.48
CA GLY A 153 2.11 23.20 6.14
C GLY A 153 2.45 24.16 5.00
N ASN A 154 3.02 25.33 5.27
CA ASN A 154 3.33 26.34 4.27
C ASN A 154 4.80 26.23 3.80
N PHE A 155 5.11 25.09 3.17
CA PHE A 155 6.48 24.70 2.82
C PHE A 155 7.19 25.70 1.89
N LYS A 156 6.46 26.37 1.00
CA LYS A 156 7.02 27.41 0.11
C LYS A 156 7.51 28.63 0.87
N ILE A 157 6.82 29.01 1.95
CA ILE A 157 7.26 30.11 2.81
C ILE A 157 8.40 29.64 3.70
N ALA A 158 8.29 28.43 4.27
CA ALA A 158 9.37 27.83 5.06
C ALA A 158 10.70 27.82 4.30
N GLU A 159 10.70 27.40 3.03
CA GLU A 159 11.90 27.40 2.18
C GLU A 159 12.55 28.79 2.05
N LYS A 160 11.74 29.85 1.96
CA LYS A 160 12.27 31.22 1.88
C LYS A 160 13.01 31.61 3.15
N PHE A 161 12.52 31.19 4.32
CA PHE A 161 13.18 31.45 5.59
C PHE A 161 14.42 30.58 5.78
N PHE A 162 14.40 29.29 5.42
CA PHE A 162 15.60 28.45 5.42
C PHE A 162 16.73 29.06 4.57
N LYS A 163 16.40 29.61 3.40
CA LYS A 163 17.37 30.28 2.51
C LYS A 163 17.97 31.58 3.07
N ARG A 164 17.35 32.18 4.09
CA ARG A 164 17.87 33.38 4.77
C ARG A 164 18.89 33.06 5.86
N VAL A 165 19.03 31.80 6.28
CA VAL A 165 20.03 31.38 7.26
C VAL A 165 21.42 31.41 6.61
N GLY A 166 22.31 32.21 7.20
CA GLY A 166 23.70 32.35 6.80
C GLY A 166 24.51 31.07 7.02
N GLU A 167 25.65 30.93 6.33
CA GLU A 167 26.47 29.71 6.38
C GLU A 167 26.89 29.33 7.81
N GLY A 168 27.19 30.31 8.66
CA GLY A 168 27.56 30.09 10.05
C GLY A 168 26.44 29.54 10.95
N GLY A 169 25.18 29.71 10.56
CA GLY A 169 24.00 29.18 11.27
C GLY A 169 23.57 27.77 10.82
N ARG A 170 24.20 27.19 9.78
CA ARG A 170 23.78 25.90 9.20
C ARG A 170 24.38 24.72 9.96
N SER A 171 23.66 24.25 10.97
CA SER A 171 23.96 23.02 11.72
C SER A 171 23.45 21.75 11.02
N ALA A 172 23.81 20.58 11.54
CA ALA A 172 23.22 19.31 11.11
C ALA A 172 21.68 19.30 11.24
N ALA A 173 21.16 19.87 12.35
CA ALA A 173 19.71 20.02 12.55
C ALA A 173 19.07 20.93 11.50
N PHE A 174 19.71 22.06 11.15
CA PHE A 174 19.25 22.93 10.06
C PHE A 174 19.13 22.17 8.74
N TYR A 175 20.18 21.45 8.33
CA TYR A 175 20.19 20.74 7.05
C TYR A 175 19.17 19.59 7.03
N PHE A 176 18.97 18.91 8.16
CA PHE A 176 17.90 17.92 8.29
C PHE A 176 16.52 18.55 8.10
N ASP A 177 16.18 19.62 8.85
CA ASP A 177 14.88 20.29 8.76
C ASP A 177 14.63 20.90 7.37
N TYR A 178 15.69 21.46 6.78
CA TYR A 178 15.63 22.00 5.43
C TYR A 178 15.38 20.89 4.40
N GLY A 179 16.09 19.76 4.53
CA GLY A 179 15.87 18.56 3.70
C GLY A 179 14.44 18.04 3.79
N VAL A 180 13.86 17.95 4.99
CA VAL A 180 12.44 17.56 5.17
C VAL A 180 11.49 18.55 4.48
N THR A 181 11.79 19.85 4.52
CA THR A 181 11.00 20.87 3.82
C THR A 181 11.10 20.76 2.30
N LEU A 182 12.30 20.49 1.78
CA LEU A 182 12.55 20.30 0.35
C LEU A 182 11.85 19.04 -0.18
N ASP A 183 11.87 17.95 0.59
CA ASP A 183 11.12 16.73 0.28
C ASP A 183 9.61 17.01 0.16
N LYS A 184 9.02 17.74 1.12
CA LYS A 184 7.60 18.16 1.05
C LYS A 184 7.27 19.06 -0.15
N LEU A 185 8.27 19.74 -0.72
CA LEU A 185 8.14 20.52 -1.95
C LEU A 185 8.35 19.69 -3.22
N GLY A 186 8.68 18.41 -3.11
CA GLY A 186 9.04 17.54 -4.24
C GLY A 186 10.43 17.83 -4.81
N LYS A 187 11.29 18.56 -4.09
CA LYS A 187 12.65 18.91 -4.52
C LYS A 187 13.65 17.85 -4.07
N ILE A 188 13.56 16.69 -4.71
CA ILE A 188 14.14 15.44 -4.24
C ILE A 188 15.67 15.46 -4.19
N LEU A 189 16.32 15.98 -5.24
CA LEU A 189 17.78 16.08 -5.29
C LEU A 189 18.31 17.03 -4.21
N GLU A 190 17.70 18.21 -4.10
CA GLU A 190 18.06 19.20 -3.08
C GLU A 190 17.85 18.66 -1.66
N ALA A 191 16.77 17.89 -1.44
CA ALA A 191 16.51 17.23 -0.16
C ALA A 191 17.59 16.20 0.18
N GLY A 192 17.99 15.37 -0.79
CA GLY A 192 19.08 14.40 -0.66
C GLY A 192 20.42 15.08 -0.33
N ASP A 193 20.74 16.17 -1.03
CA ASP A 193 21.95 16.97 -0.77
C ASP A 193 21.94 17.54 0.65
N ALA A 194 20.80 18.11 1.08
CA ALA A 194 20.66 18.62 2.44
C ALA A 194 20.85 17.51 3.50
N TYR A 195 20.28 16.31 3.31
CA TYR A 195 20.52 15.20 4.23
C TYR A 195 21.98 14.72 4.24
N ASN A 196 22.66 14.75 3.10
CA ASN A 196 24.09 14.43 3.02
C ASN A 196 24.95 15.45 3.77
N GLU A 197 24.63 16.75 3.66
CA GLU A 197 25.29 17.81 4.45
C GLU A 197 25.05 17.61 5.96
N ALA A 198 23.83 17.26 6.35
CA ALA A 198 23.51 16.94 7.74
C ALA A 198 24.39 15.79 8.27
N LEU A 199 24.52 14.71 7.50
CA LEU A 199 25.38 13.56 7.83
C LEU A 199 26.89 13.85 7.75
N ALA A 200 27.31 14.83 6.93
CA ALA A 200 28.71 15.27 6.87
C ALA A 200 29.12 16.00 8.15
N ILE A 201 28.20 16.77 8.75
CA ILE A 201 28.41 17.46 10.03
C ILE A 201 28.24 16.48 11.21
N GLU A 202 27.16 15.69 11.20
CA GLU A 202 26.84 14.74 12.26
C GLU A 202 26.56 13.33 11.69
N PRO A 203 27.59 12.46 11.57
CA PRO A 203 27.43 11.13 10.98
C PRO A 203 26.45 10.21 11.73
N THR A 204 26.15 10.52 12.99
CA THR A 204 25.24 9.81 13.89
C THR A 204 23.78 10.23 13.76
N GLN A 205 23.45 11.15 12.86
CA GLN A 205 22.07 11.59 12.62
C GLN A 205 21.29 10.56 11.79
N ASP A 206 20.92 9.45 12.45
CA ASP A 206 20.31 8.27 11.83
C ASP A 206 18.97 8.58 11.11
N GLU A 207 18.21 9.59 11.57
CA GLU A 207 16.98 10.05 10.92
C GLU A 207 17.22 10.61 9.51
N ALA A 208 18.31 11.34 9.29
CA ALA A 208 18.68 11.84 7.96
C ALA A 208 18.95 10.67 7.01
N ARG A 209 19.61 9.62 7.50
CA ARG A 209 19.90 8.41 6.72
C ARG A 209 18.63 7.63 6.35
N ILE A 210 17.64 7.57 7.24
CA ILE A 210 16.32 7.00 6.93
C ILE A 210 15.62 7.82 5.85
N ASN A 211 15.64 9.15 5.95
CA ASN A 211 15.00 9.99 4.95
C ASN A 211 15.64 9.83 3.56
N ILE A 212 16.97 9.72 3.46
CA ILE A 212 17.64 9.36 2.20
C ILE A 212 17.13 8.02 1.66
N ALA A 213 17.03 7.00 2.51
CA ALA A 213 16.50 5.69 2.12
C ALA A 213 15.04 5.78 1.63
N VAL A 214 14.21 6.58 2.30
CA VAL A 214 12.82 6.85 1.90
C VAL A 214 12.75 7.59 0.56
N LEU A 215 13.63 8.56 0.31
CA LEU A 215 13.72 9.23 -1.00
C LEU A 215 14.03 8.22 -2.11
N HIS A 216 15.02 7.33 -1.90
CA HIS A 216 15.33 6.25 -2.84
C HIS A 216 14.11 5.35 -3.10
N HIS A 217 13.40 4.99 -2.04
CA HIS A 217 12.19 4.17 -2.12
C HIS A 217 11.08 4.85 -2.94
N GLN A 218 10.73 6.10 -2.63
CA GLN A 218 9.67 6.86 -3.30
C GLN A 218 9.92 7.03 -4.81
N HIS A 219 11.19 7.08 -5.22
CA HIS A 219 11.60 7.30 -6.61
C HIS A 219 11.94 6.00 -7.36
N GLY A 220 11.63 4.84 -6.78
CA GLY A 220 11.77 3.54 -7.43
C GLY A 220 13.17 2.92 -7.37
N ASN A 221 14.13 3.58 -6.73
CA ASN A 221 15.49 3.09 -6.47
C ASN A 221 15.52 2.29 -5.16
N VAL A 222 14.65 1.30 -5.03
CA VAL A 222 14.39 0.61 -3.75
C VAL A 222 15.60 -0.18 -3.27
N ASN A 223 16.41 -0.74 -4.17
CA ASN A 223 17.62 -1.49 -3.79
C ASN A 223 18.65 -0.59 -3.11
N GLU A 224 18.77 0.64 -3.59
CA GLU A 224 19.66 1.68 -3.08
C GLU A 224 19.25 2.13 -1.67
N SER A 225 17.96 1.97 -1.29
CA SER A 225 17.49 2.28 0.07
C SER A 225 18.02 1.29 1.13
N ILE A 226 18.26 0.03 0.77
CA ILE A 226 18.57 -1.05 1.73
C ILE A 226 19.88 -0.79 2.50
N PRO A 227 21.02 -0.43 1.86
CA PRO A 227 22.25 -0.11 2.60
C PRO A 227 22.09 1.01 3.62
N HIS A 228 21.30 2.05 3.31
CA HIS A 228 21.03 3.14 4.24
C HIS A 228 20.26 2.66 5.48
N TYR A 229 19.24 1.83 5.30
CA TYR A 229 18.52 1.23 6.41
C TYR A 229 19.40 0.29 7.26
N LEU A 230 20.21 -0.56 6.63
CA LEU A 230 21.11 -1.46 7.35
C LEU A 230 22.14 -0.71 8.21
N ASN A 231 22.62 0.43 7.73
CA ASN A 231 23.51 1.30 8.52
C ASN A 231 22.84 1.79 9.81
N VAL A 232 21.57 2.21 9.75
CA VAL A 232 20.83 2.66 10.95
C VAL A 232 20.57 1.49 11.92
N ILE A 233 20.23 0.31 11.40
CA ILE A 233 20.01 -0.89 12.24
C ILE A 233 21.29 -1.24 13.03
N ASN A 234 22.45 -1.08 12.40
CA ASN A 234 23.75 -1.37 13.00
C ASN A 234 24.34 -0.18 13.78
N SER A 235 23.69 0.99 13.76
CA SER A 235 24.18 2.19 14.44
C SER A 235 24.15 2.02 15.97
N PRO A 236 25.26 2.29 16.70
CA PRO A 236 25.27 2.29 18.16
C PRO A 236 24.42 3.43 18.77
N SER A 237 24.27 4.56 18.07
CA SER A 237 23.50 5.72 18.52
C SER A 237 22.01 5.61 18.26
N ALA A 238 21.59 4.78 17.29
CA ALA A 238 20.17 4.61 16.98
C ALA A 238 19.37 4.01 18.14
N SER A 239 18.26 4.66 18.48
CA SER A 239 17.31 4.15 19.48
C SER A 239 16.68 2.82 19.06
N ALA A 240 16.25 2.01 20.02
CA ALA A 240 15.56 0.75 19.75
C ALA A 240 14.32 0.93 18.85
N LYS A 241 13.54 1.99 19.11
CA LYS A 241 12.38 2.38 18.29
C LYS A 241 12.77 2.64 16.84
N LEU A 242 13.84 3.40 16.61
CA LEU A 242 14.32 3.73 15.27
C LEU A 242 14.78 2.47 14.53
N LYS A 243 15.48 1.56 15.21
CA LYS A 243 15.92 0.28 14.65
C LYS A 243 14.76 -0.60 14.22
N ILE A 244 13.73 -0.75 15.06
CA ILE A 244 12.54 -1.56 14.74
C ILE A 244 11.77 -0.99 13.55
N MET A 245 11.52 0.33 13.56
CA MET A 245 10.90 1.00 12.41
C MET A 245 11.70 0.76 11.13
N THR A 246 13.02 0.86 11.23
CA THR A 246 13.93 0.64 10.09
C THR A 246 13.90 -0.80 9.60
N MET A 247 13.86 -1.80 10.49
CA MET A 247 13.68 -3.21 10.10
C MET A 247 12.37 -3.42 9.34
N GLY A 248 11.28 -2.78 9.78
CA GLY A 248 10.01 -2.77 9.05
C GLY A 248 10.17 -2.19 7.64
N ASN A 249 10.84 -1.03 7.51
CA ASN A 249 11.09 -0.41 6.20
C ASN A 249 11.96 -1.27 5.27
N VAL A 250 12.94 -2.00 5.81
CA VAL A 250 13.72 -3.00 5.05
C VAL A 250 12.81 -4.12 4.56
N GLY A 251 11.90 -4.60 5.41
CA GLY A 251 10.88 -5.57 5.02
C GLY A 251 10.06 -5.08 3.83
N VAL A 252 9.56 -3.83 3.88
CA VAL A 252 8.77 -3.23 2.80
C VAL A 252 9.60 -3.09 1.52
N ALA A 253 10.88 -2.70 1.62
CA ALA A 253 11.78 -2.62 0.48
C ALA A 253 11.95 -3.99 -0.22
N TYR A 254 12.06 -5.07 0.56
CA TYR A 254 12.09 -6.44 0.02
C TYR A 254 10.74 -6.88 -0.58
N GLU A 255 9.60 -6.49 0.00
CA GLU A 255 8.28 -6.76 -0.61
C GLU A 255 8.13 -6.10 -1.98
N ILE A 256 8.57 -4.84 -2.12
CA ILE A 256 8.46 -4.11 -3.39
C ILE A 256 9.35 -4.70 -4.47
N THR A 257 10.55 -5.15 -4.09
CA THR A 257 11.47 -5.89 -4.98
C THR A 257 11.05 -7.34 -5.20
N LYS A 258 9.94 -7.77 -4.57
CA LYS A 258 9.32 -9.10 -4.63
C LYS A 258 10.16 -10.22 -4.03
N ASP A 259 11.04 -9.91 -3.08
CA ASP A 259 11.73 -10.88 -2.25
C ASP A 259 10.98 -11.08 -0.92
N VAL A 260 9.85 -11.78 -0.98
CA VAL A 260 8.96 -11.98 0.16
C VAL A 260 9.60 -12.79 1.30
N VAL A 261 10.63 -13.58 1.01
CA VAL A 261 11.33 -14.40 2.00
C VAL A 261 12.24 -13.52 2.86
N SER A 262 13.02 -12.64 2.22
CA SER A 262 13.81 -11.64 2.94
C SER A 262 12.91 -10.68 3.71
N ALA A 263 11.78 -10.25 3.11
CA ALA A 263 10.81 -9.39 3.78
C ALA A 263 10.28 -10.03 5.07
N LEU A 264 9.81 -11.29 4.99
CA LEU A 264 9.33 -12.04 6.16
C LEU A 264 10.38 -12.08 7.27
N GLY A 265 11.63 -12.41 6.94
CA GLY A 265 12.71 -12.47 7.93
C GLY A 265 12.97 -11.13 8.63
N TRP A 266 12.81 -9.99 7.95
CA TRP A 266 12.93 -8.68 8.57
C TRP A 266 11.72 -8.30 9.42
N TYR A 267 10.51 -8.62 8.98
CA TYR A 267 9.30 -8.41 9.77
C TYR A 267 9.30 -9.24 11.05
N GLU A 268 9.73 -10.50 11.00
CA GLU A 268 9.84 -11.36 12.18
C GLU A 268 10.89 -10.84 13.17
N ARG A 269 12.01 -10.30 12.69
CA ARG A 269 13.01 -9.63 13.54
C ARG A 269 12.42 -8.40 14.23
N ALA A 270 11.78 -7.51 13.46
CA ALA A 270 11.15 -6.32 14.00
C ALA A 270 10.07 -6.66 15.04
N LEU A 271 9.25 -7.68 14.75
CA LEU A 271 8.20 -8.17 15.64
C LEU A 271 8.77 -8.73 16.93
N LYS A 272 9.83 -9.55 16.84
CA LYS A 272 10.51 -10.12 18.01
C LYS A 272 11.09 -9.04 18.93
N GLU A 273 11.77 -8.05 18.37
CA GLU A 273 12.33 -6.92 19.14
C GLU A 273 11.22 -6.08 19.78
N THR A 274 10.10 -5.88 19.08
CA THR A 274 8.93 -5.16 19.62
C THR A 274 8.32 -5.88 20.83
N ILE A 275 8.18 -7.21 20.75
CA ILE A 275 7.63 -8.03 21.86
C ILE A 275 8.60 -8.09 23.05
N ALA A 276 9.91 -8.03 22.80
CA ALA A 276 10.91 -8.14 23.87
C ALA A 276 11.05 -6.88 24.75
N SER A 277 10.64 -5.70 24.28
CA SER A 277 10.83 -4.44 25.03
C SER A 277 9.68 -3.42 24.87
N PRO A 278 8.39 -3.82 25.00
CA PRO A 278 7.25 -2.96 24.65
C PRO A 278 7.25 -1.63 25.42
N GLU A 279 7.51 -1.66 26.73
CA GLU A 279 7.46 -0.50 27.62
C GLU A 279 8.64 0.47 27.45
N THR A 280 9.78 -0.01 26.93
CA THR A 280 10.97 0.83 26.66
C THR A 280 10.86 1.55 25.31
N ILE A 281 10.06 1.02 24.39
CA ILE A 281 9.96 1.51 23.00
C ILE A 281 8.77 2.46 22.83
N TYR A 282 7.65 2.15 23.46
CA TYR A 282 6.42 2.93 23.41
C TYR A 282 5.88 3.13 24.84
N PRO A 283 6.14 4.29 25.47
CA PRO A 283 5.64 4.59 26.82
C PRO A 283 4.11 4.57 26.91
N ASP A 284 3.43 4.77 25.78
CA ASP A 284 1.99 4.69 25.67
C ASP A 284 1.56 3.31 25.10
N GLY A 285 0.65 2.64 25.81
CA GLY A 285 0.20 1.29 25.45
C GLY A 285 -0.54 1.22 24.10
N LEU A 286 -1.15 2.32 23.67
CA LEU A 286 -1.90 2.38 22.40
C LEU A 286 -0.95 2.32 21.19
N THR A 287 0.11 3.14 21.17
CA THR A 287 1.10 3.15 20.09
C THR A 287 1.89 1.85 20.07
N ALA A 288 2.15 1.24 21.23
CA ALA A 288 2.71 -0.11 21.31
C ALA A 288 1.83 -1.12 20.56
N GLN A 289 0.53 -1.15 20.87
CA GLN A 289 -0.43 -2.05 20.23
C GLN A 289 -0.57 -1.78 18.72
N MET A 290 -0.66 -0.51 18.30
CA MET A 290 -0.74 -0.14 16.89
C MET A 290 0.50 -0.58 16.11
N SER A 291 1.69 -0.35 16.67
CA SER A 291 2.96 -0.74 16.05
C SER A 291 3.09 -2.25 15.92
N LEU A 292 2.69 -2.99 16.97
CA LEU A 292 2.65 -4.44 16.96
C LEU A 292 1.73 -4.97 15.86
N MET A 293 0.49 -4.47 15.79
CA MET A 293 -0.47 -4.90 14.76
C MET A 293 0.01 -4.59 13.34
N HIS A 294 0.62 -3.44 13.11
CA HIS A 294 1.17 -3.09 11.79
C HIS A 294 2.22 -4.11 11.34
N LEU A 295 3.14 -4.49 12.22
CA LEU A 295 4.13 -5.53 11.93
C LEU A 295 3.50 -6.91 11.72
N MET A 296 2.51 -7.28 12.53
CA MET A 296 1.81 -8.56 12.39
C MET A 296 1.09 -8.68 11.04
N VAL A 297 0.48 -7.59 10.54
CA VAL A 297 -0.15 -7.58 9.21
C VAL A 297 0.87 -7.89 8.12
N HIS A 298 2.06 -7.29 8.19
CA HIS A 298 3.14 -7.59 7.25
C HIS A 298 3.62 -9.04 7.35
N VAL A 299 3.79 -9.57 8.56
CA VAL A 299 4.16 -10.98 8.78
C VAL A 299 3.12 -11.92 8.16
N VAL A 300 1.83 -11.72 8.42
CA VAL A 300 0.76 -12.57 7.89
C VAL A 300 0.74 -12.57 6.35
N ARG A 301 0.86 -11.40 5.72
CA ARG A 301 0.93 -11.29 4.25
C ARG A 301 2.17 -11.98 3.66
N ALA A 302 3.32 -11.75 4.28
CA ALA A 302 4.58 -12.33 3.82
C ALA A 302 4.60 -13.86 4.00
N LYS A 303 4.05 -14.37 5.11
CA LYS A 303 3.87 -15.82 5.35
C LYS A 303 3.00 -16.46 4.28
N LEU A 304 1.85 -15.85 3.95
CA LEU A 304 0.97 -16.35 2.89
C LEU A 304 1.73 -16.43 1.55
N SER A 305 2.40 -15.35 1.16
CA SER A 305 3.15 -15.27 -0.10
C SER A 305 4.36 -16.20 -0.14
N ALA A 306 4.98 -16.47 1.01
CA ALA A 306 6.10 -17.39 1.16
C ALA A 306 5.66 -18.88 1.29
N CYS A 307 4.35 -19.15 1.30
CA CYS A 307 3.76 -20.45 1.59
C CYS A 307 4.22 -21.04 2.93
N VAL A 308 4.33 -20.19 3.96
CA VAL A 308 4.61 -20.57 5.34
C VAL A 308 3.28 -20.61 6.09
N TRP A 309 2.70 -21.81 6.21
CA TRP A 309 1.30 -21.97 6.64
C TRP A 309 1.10 -22.41 8.09
N ALA A 310 2.17 -22.75 8.81
CA ALA A 310 2.05 -23.14 10.22
C ALA A 310 1.34 -22.06 11.04
N ASN A 311 0.18 -22.39 11.60
CA ASN A 311 -0.71 -21.52 12.38
C ASN A 311 -1.20 -20.26 11.65
N ALA A 312 -1.10 -20.18 10.31
CA ALA A 312 -1.38 -18.94 9.58
C ALA A 312 -2.84 -18.47 9.67
N GLU A 313 -3.79 -19.42 9.71
CA GLU A 313 -5.23 -19.10 9.87
C GLU A 313 -5.51 -18.56 11.28
N ASP A 314 -5.03 -19.24 12.33
CA ASP A 314 -5.19 -18.80 13.73
C ASP A 314 -4.53 -17.43 13.99
N GLU A 315 -3.36 -17.19 13.40
CA GLU A 315 -2.64 -15.91 13.49
C GLU A 315 -3.44 -14.78 12.82
N PHE A 316 -4.05 -15.04 11.66
CA PHE A 316 -4.90 -14.07 10.99
C PHE A 316 -6.17 -13.77 11.79
N ASP A 317 -6.87 -14.78 12.31
CA ASP A 317 -8.10 -14.59 13.10
C ASP A 317 -7.83 -13.80 14.39
N SER A 318 -6.72 -14.12 15.06
CA SER A 318 -6.26 -13.39 16.24
C SER A 318 -5.96 -11.92 15.91
N LEU A 319 -5.25 -11.68 14.80
CA LEU A 319 -4.93 -10.34 14.33
C LEU A 319 -6.18 -9.55 13.93
N TRP A 320 -7.11 -10.17 13.20
CA TRP A 320 -8.36 -9.53 12.81
C TRP A 320 -9.19 -9.13 14.03
N THR A 321 -9.26 -10.00 15.06
CA THR A 321 -9.91 -9.71 16.34
C THR A 321 -9.26 -8.52 17.05
N MET A 322 -7.93 -8.44 17.08
CA MET A 322 -7.21 -7.30 17.66
C MET A 322 -7.49 -6.00 16.91
N VAL A 323 -7.42 -6.03 15.57
CA VAL A 323 -7.61 -4.83 14.74
C VAL A 323 -9.04 -4.29 14.88
N THR A 324 -10.05 -5.17 14.83
CA THR A 324 -11.45 -4.77 15.02
C THR A 324 -11.70 -4.23 16.42
N SER A 325 -11.15 -4.88 17.46
CA SER A 325 -11.28 -4.41 18.84
C SER A 325 -10.65 -3.03 19.05
N LEU A 326 -9.45 -2.79 18.48
CA LEU A 326 -8.81 -1.49 18.60
C LEU A 326 -9.57 -0.39 17.85
N GLN A 327 -10.05 -0.70 16.65
CA GLN A 327 -10.85 0.23 15.87
C GLN A 327 -12.12 0.64 16.63
N ILE A 328 -12.82 -0.30 17.26
CA ILE A 328 -14.00 -0.03 18.09
C ILE A 328 -13.64 0.85 19.29
N ALA A 329 -12.53 0.55 19.98
CA ALA A 329 -12.14 1.25 21.19
C ALA A 329 -11.61 2.68 20.95
N THR A 330 -10.98 2.94 19.80
CA THR A 330 -10.19 4.17 19.59
C THR A 330 -10.51 4.92 18.30
N GLY A 331 -11.26 4.33 17.38
CA GLY A 331 -11.41 4.85 16.02
C GLY A 331 -10.15 4.76 15.16
N ALA A 332 -9.11 4.06 15.63
CA ALA A 332 -7.87 3.86 14.88
C ALA A 332 -8.13 3.18 13.53
N ARG A 333 -7.25 3.47 12.56
CA ARG A 333 -7.39 2.88 11.23
C ARG A 333 -7.04 1.40 11.20
N TYR A 334 -7.76 0.64 10.37
CA TYR A 334 -7.39 -0.74 10.08
C TYR A 334 -5.99 -0.79 9.46
N ALA A 335 -5.15 -1.69 9.97
CA ALA A 335 -3.83 -1.97 9.40
C ALA A 335 -3.93 -2.81 8.11
N PHE A 336 -5.03 -3.55 7.92
CA PHE A 336 -5.35 -4.23 6.66
C PHE A 336 -5.82 -3.26 5.59
N THR A 337 -5.49 -3.56 4.34
CA THR A 337 -6.09 -2.96 3.14
C THR A 337 -7.26 -3.81 2.67
N PRO A 338 -8.20 -3.25 1.89
CA PRO A 338 -9.30 -4.02 1.32
C PRO A 338 -8.81 -5.17 0.42
N PHE A 339 -7.68 -5.02 -0.27
CA PHE A 339 -7.10 -6.09 -1.08
C PHE A 339 -6.64 -7.28 -0.25
N ASP A 340 -6.09 -7.06 0.96
CA ASP A 340 -5.64 -8.16 1.81
C ASP A 340 -6.80 -9.04 2.22
N SER A 341 -7.98 -8.45 2.45
CA SER A 341 -9.16 -9.23 2.77
C SER A 341 -9.43 -10.28 1.70
N LEU A 342 -9.18 -9.99 0.40
CA LEU A 342 -9.43 -10.91 -0.71
C LEU A 342 -8.61 -12.20 -0.63
N LEU A 343 -7.53 -12.21 0.15
CA LEU A 343 -6.62 -13.35 0.29
C LEU A 343 -6.94 -14.22 1.51
N HIS A 344 -7.80 -13.75 2.42
CA HIS A 344 -8.14 -14.41 3.68
C HIS A 344 -9.64 -14.74 3.78
N ALA A 345 -9.97 -15.73 4.59
CA ALA A 345 -11.36 -16.07 4.89
C ALA A 345 -11.95 -14.93 5.72
N MET A 346 -12.98 -14.27 5.19
CA MET A 346 -13.59 -13.10 5.81
C MET A 346 -15.00 -12.92 5.28
N SER A 347 -15.93 -12.57 6.17
CA SER A 347 -17.33 -12.37 5.81
C SER A 347 -17.51 -11.20 4.82
N PRO A 348 -18.52 -11.23 3.94
CA PRO A 348 -18.80 -10.11 3.04
C PRO A 348 -19.01 -8.77 3.77
N GLN A 349 -19.57 -8.80 4.97
CA GLN A 349 -19.82 -7.60 5.77
C GLN A 349 -18.52 -7.00 6.34
N ASP A 350 -17.59 -7.83 6.81
CA ASP A 350 -16.29 -7.38 7.30
C ASP A 350 -15.46 -6.76 6.17
N ARG A 351 -15.50 -7.37 4.97
CA ARG A 351 -14.87 -6.80 3.76
C ARG A 351 -15.43 -5.42 3.43
N LYS A 352 -16.75 -5.26 3.49
CA LYS A 352 -17.41 -3.97 3.27
C LYS A 352 -16.99 -2.94 4.32
N MET A 353 -17.00 -3.31 5.60
CA MET A 353 -16.57 -2.44 6.71
C MET A 353 -15.14 -1.95 6.52
N LEU A 354 -14.23 -2.87 6.19
CA LEU A 354 -12.83 -2.56 5.90
C LEU A 354 -12.69 -1.60 4.71
N ALA A 355 -13.39 -1.88 3.60
CA ALA A 355 -13.38 -1.04 2.41
C ALA A 355 -13.91 0.38 2.69
N VAL A 356 -15.02 0.50 3.43
CA VAL A 356 -15.59 1.79 3.83
C VAL A 356 -14.56 2.58 4.63
N HIS A 357 -14.03 1.97 5.68
CA HIS A 357 -13.08 2.61 6.55
C HIS A 357 -11.80 3.03 5.80
N PHE A 358 -11.28 2.16 4.93
CA PHE A 358 -10.07 2.47 4.16
C PHE A 358 -10.30 3.61 3.16
N SER A 359 -11.48 3.70 2.56
CA SER A 359 -11.82 4.71 1.56
C SER A 359 -12.10 6.09 2.15
N THR A 360 -12.51 6.21 3.41
CA THR A 360 -12.77 7.52 4.03
C THR A 360 -11.55 8.43 4.06
N LYS A 361 -10.32 7.89 4.03
CA LYS A 361 -9.09 8.69 3.95
C LYS A 361 -8.98 9.53 2.67
N TYR A 362 -9.76 9.19 1.65
CA TYR A 362 -9.82 9.91 0.38
C TYR A 362 -10.97 10.93 0.33
N ASN A 363 -11.80 11.02 1.38
CA ASN A 363 -12.80 12.07 1.50
C ASN A 363 -12.12 13.46 1.39
N ALA A 364 -12.86 14.45 0.90
CA ALA A 364 -12.34 15.76 0.50
C ALA A 364 -11.12 15.71 -0.46
N GLY A 365 -11.01 14.68 -1.30
CA GLY A 365 -9.92 14.55 -2.28
C GLY A 365 -8.56 14.19 -1.69
N GLY A 366 -8.50 13.73 -0.43
CA GLY A 366 -7.25 13.41 0.26
C GLY A 366 -6.45 14.63 0.73
N VAL A 367 -7.00 15.84 0.63
CA VAL A 367 -6.35 17.10 1.07
C VAL A 367 -6.49 17.31 2.58
N ASP A 368 -7.62 16.87 3.17
CA ASP A 368 -7.84 16.90 4.61
C ASP A 368 -8.35 15.54 5.11
N THR A 369 -7.45 14.76 5.71
CA THR A 369 -7.78 13.44 6.26
C THR A 369 -8.71 13.46 7.48
N ARG A 370 -9.05 14.66 8.00
CA ARG A 370 -9.96 14.86 9.15
C ARG A 370 -11.36 15.27 8.74
N SER A 371 -11.55 15.76 7.51
CA SER A 371 -12.90 16.04 6.99
C SER A 371 -13.57 14.75 6.52
N ASN A 372 -14.82 14.56 6.94
CA ASN A 372 -15.68 13.49 6.43
C ASN A 372 -16.51 13.92 5.22
N ASP A 373 -16.28 15.13 4.70
CA ASP A 373 -17.06 15.67 3.59
C ASP A 373 -16.69 14.99 2.28
N VAL A 374 -17.72 14.60 1.54
CA VAL A 374 -17.58 13.99 0.21
C VAL A 374 -17.71 15.11 -0.82
N ALA A 375 -16.78 15.17 -1.78
CA ALA A 375 -16.88 16.14 -2.86
C ALA A 375 -18.21 15.95 -3.62
N HIS A 376 -18.77 17.05 -4.13
CA HIS A 376 -19.95 16.98 -4.99
C HIS A 376 -19.56 16.64 -6.43
N PRO A 377 -20.36 15.85 -7.15
CA PRO A 377 -20.13 15.60 -8.57
C PRO A 377 -20.14 16.90 -9.37
N VAL A 378 -19.32 16.93 -10.43
CA VAL A 378 -19.45 17.95 -11.48
C VAL A 378 -20.86 17.88 -12.06
N LYS A 379 -21.54 19.03 -12.11
CA LYS A 379 -22.88 19.10 -12.68
C LYS A 379 -22.82 18.90 -14.20
N LEU A 380 -23.80 18.19 -14.73
CA LEU A 380 -24.10 18.19 -16.15
C LEU A 380 -24.41 19.61 -16.64
N ARG A 381 -24.10 19.91 -17.90
CA ARG A 381 -24.40 21.24 -18.47
C ARG A 381 -25.91 21.39 -18.66
N GLU A 382 -26.42 22.62 -18.58
CA GLU A 382 -27.86 22.90 -18.67
C GLU A 382 -28.49 22.45 -20.01
N ASP A 383 -27.72 22.52 -21.10
CA ASP A 383 -28.12 22.05 -22.43
C ASP A 383 -28.15 20.53 -22.55
N GLU A 384 -27.38 19.82 -21.71
CA GLU A 384 -27.33 18.35 -21.64
C GLU A 384 -28.46 17.79 -20.77
N ASN A 385 -28.84 18.49 -19.68
CA ASN A 385 -29.91 18.06 -18.76
C ASN A 385 -31.29 17.86 -19.43
N SER A 386 -31.52 18.50 -20.59
CA SER A 386 -32.80 18.46 -21.30
C SER A 386 -32.77 17.70 -22.63
N LYS A 387 -31.58 17.23 -23.07
CA LYS A 387 -31.39 16.61 -24.39
C LYS A 387 -30.78 15.23 -24.28
N ARG A 388 -31.39 14.28 -24.99
CA ARG A 388 -30.83 12.94 -25.17
C ARG A 388 -29.56 13.04 -26.02
N LEU A 389 -28.39 12.85 -25.40
CA LEU A 389 -27.09 12.88 -26.11
C LEU A 389 -27.02 11.77 -27.17
N THR A 390 -26.46 12.08 -28.34
CA THR A 390 -26.21 11.08 -29.39
C THR A 390 -25.01 10.21 -29.06
N SER A 391 -23.99 10.76 -28.41
CA SER A 391 -22.78 10.05 -27.96
C SER A 391 -22.39 10.44 -26.54
N LEU A 392 -21.85 9.50 -25.76
CA LEU A 392 -21.31 9.74 -24.42
C LEU A 392 -19.78 9.73 -24.43
N ASN A 393 -19.17 10.74 -23.83
CA ASN A 393 -17.77 10.71 -23.39
C ASN A 393 -17.62 9.81 -22.16
N VAL A 394 -16.97 8.66 -22.33
CA VAL A 394 -16.67 7.71 -21.25
C VAL A 394 -15.16 7.66 -21.04
N GLY A 395 -14.74 7.98 -19.82
CA GLY A 395 -13.35 7.91 -19.39
C GLY A 395 -13.01 6.53 -18.82
N TYR A 396 -11.84 6.00 -19.14
CA TYR A 396 -11.32 4.74 -18.59
C TYR A 396 -9.99 5.02 -17.89
N LEU A 397 -9.96 4.89 -16.57
CA LEU A 397 -8.82 5.23 -15.72
C LEU A 397 -8.12 3.94 -15.25
N SER A 398 -6.86 3.75 -15.61
CA SER A 398 -6.12 2.54 -15.23
C SER A 398 -4.62 2.75 -15.02
N TYR A 399 -4.06 2.04 -14.04
CA TYR A 399 -2.61 1.89 -13.86
C TYR A 399 -2.02 0.92 -14.88
N ASP A 400 -2.84 -0.01 -15.37
CA ASP A 400 -2.39 -1.25 -16.00
C ASP A 400 -2.51 -1.21 -17.53
N PHE A 401 -2.54 -0.03 -18.16
CA PHE A 401 -2.40 0.12 -19.61
C PHE A 401 -0.95 -0.21 -20.06
N SER A 402 -0.65 -1.51 -19.99
CA SER A 402 0.62 -2.20 -20.20
C SER A 402 0.35 -3.68 -20.53
N ASP A 403 1.38 -4.53 -20.68
CA ASP A 403 1.26 -5.99 -20.80
C ASP A 403 0.83 -6.60 -19.45
N HIS A 404 -0.43 -6.38 -19.13
CA HIS A 404 -1.07 -6.77 -17.87
C HIS A 404 -2.46 -7.37 -18.16
N PRO A 405 -2.94 -8.34 -17.34
CA PRO A 405 -4.26 -8.95 -17.52
C PRO A 405 -5.40 -7.94 -17.68
N THR A 406 -5.34 -6.80 -16.99
CA THR A 406 -6.30 -5.70 -17.16
C THR A 406 -6.44 -5.28 -18.62
N THR A 407 -5.33 -4.99 -19.29
CA THR A 407 -5.34 -4.56 -20.70
C THR A 407 -5.68 -5.71 -21.64
N HIS A 408 -5.22 -6.93 -21.36
CA HIS A 408 -5.58 -8.11 -22.16
C HIS A 408 -7.11 -8.27 -22.28
N LEU A 409 -7.84 -7.95 -21.21
CA LEU A 409 -9.29 -7.99 -21.17
C LEU A 409 -9.91 -6.70 -21.76
N MET A 410 -9.54 -5.53 -21.23
CA MET A 410 -10.18 -4.26 -21.54
C MET A 410 -9.96 -3.79 -22.97
N GLU A 411 -8.88 -4.19 -23.65
CA GLU A 411 -8.65 -3.79 -25.04
C GLU A 411 -9.81 -4.21 -25.97
N GLY A 412 -10.51 -5.30 -25.63
CA GLY A 412 -11.68 -5.76 -26.35
C GLY A 412 -12.84 -4.77 -26.36
N ILE A 413 -13.03 -4.02 -25.26
CA ILE A 413 -14.05 -2.96 -25.17
C ILE A 413 -13.76 -1.92 -26.24
N PHE A 414 -12.52 -1.44 -26.31
CA PHE A 414 -12.14 -0.40 -27.27
C PHE A 414 -12.18 -0.91 -28.70
N ALA A 415 -11.75 -2.15 -28.95
CA ALA A 415 -11.74 -2.76 -30.28
C ALA A 415 -13.14 -2.98 -30.87
N THR A 416 -14.16 -3.20 -30.02
CA THR A 416 -15.50 -3.64 -30.46
C THR A 416 -16.62 -2.63 -30.23
N ARG A 417 -16.34 -1.48 -29.60
CA ARG A 417 -17.34 -0.43 -29.32
C ARG A 417 -17.96 0.17 -30.57
N ASP A 418 -19.18 0.66 -30.42
CA ASP A 418 -19.80 1.57 -31.37
C ASP A 418 -19.28 3.01 -31.17
N ARG A 419 -18.39 3.43 -32.08
CA ARG A 419 -17.81 4.78 -32.10
C ARG A 419 -18.85 5.89 -32.29
N GLY A 420 -20.07 5.57 -32.75
CA GLY A 420 -21.15 6.54 -32.91
C GLY A 420 -21.86 6.88 -31.60
N SER A 421 -21.88 5.95 -30.64
CA SER A 421 -22.60 6.10 -29.37
C SER A 421 -21.68 6.33 -28.17
N ILE A 422 -20.45 5.82 -28.19
CA ILE A 422 -19.46 6.04 -27.14
C ILE A 422 -18.15 6.61 -27.72
N LYS A 423 -17.76 7.76 -27.19
CA LYS A 423 -16.41 8.30 -27.31
C LYS A 423 -15.60 7.82 -26.11
N ALA A 424 -14.61 6.95 -26.36
CA ALA A 424 -13.78 6.35 -25.32
C ALA A 424 -12.49 7.16 -25.13
N ILE A 425 -12.26 7.65 -23.91
CA ILE A 425 -11.07 8.40 -23.52
C ILE A 425 -10.32 7.60 -22.46
N ALA A 426 -9.08 7.18 -22.73
CA ALA A 426 -8.27 6.45 -21.78
C ALA A 426 -7.30 7.37 -21.03
N PHE A 427 -7.21 7.16 -19.72
CA PHE A 427 -6.33 7.86 -18.79
C PHE A 427 -5.39 6.84 -18.14
N GLY A 428 -4.18 6.71 -18.68
CA GLY A 428 -3.17 5.81 -18.14
C GLY A 428 -2.26 6.52 -17.15
N TYR A 429 -2.10 6.00 -15.94
CA TYR A 429 -1.19 6.59 -14.94
C TYR A 429 -0.11 5.61 -14.44
N GLY A 430 -0.03 4.42 -15.03
CA GLY A 430 1.14 3.55 -14.91
C GLY A 430 2.17 3.83 -15.99
N ARG A 431 3.38 3.31 -15.75
CA ARG A 431 4.52 3.44 -16.65
C ARG A 431 4.21 2.89 -18.05
N ASP A 432 4.66 3.61 -19.08
CA ASP A 432 4.72 3.08 -20.45
C ASP A 432 5.75 1.96 -20.54
N ASP A 433 5.29 0.76 -20.88
CA ASP A 433 6.12 -0.44 -21.01
C ASP A 433 6.50 -0.76 -22.47
N GLY A 434 6.06 0.07 -23.43
CA GLY A 434 6.31 -0.14 -24.86
C GLY A 434 5.59 -1.36 -25.45
N SER A 435 4.67 -1.99 -24.72
CA SER A 435 4.01 -3.22 -25.16
C SER A 435 3.06 -2.99 -26.34
N ALA A 436 2.89 -4.03 -27.16
CA ALA A 436 1.88 -4.03 -28.22
C ALA A 436 0.45 -3.87 -27.66
N PHE A 437 0.20 -4.34 -26.44
CA PHE A 437 -1.07 -4.16 -25.73
C PHE A 437 -1.39 -2.67 -25.50
N ARG A 438 -0.45 -1.90 -24.95
CA ARG A 438 -0.63 -0.46 -24.75
C ARG A 438 -0.84 0.27 -26.08
N GLN A 439 -0.08 -0.07 -27.11
CA GLN A 439 -0.23 0.54 -28.45
C GLN A 439 -1.60 0.25 -29.07
N ARG A 440 -2.16 -0.95 -28.88
CA ARG A 440 -3.53 -1.28 -29.34
C ARG A 440 -4.61 -0.52 -28.57
N VAL A 441 -4.44 -0.30 -27.26
CA VAL A 441 -5.34 0.59 -26.52
C VAL A 441 -5.30 1.99 -27.11
N ILE A 442 -4.10 2.58 -27.25
CA ILE A 442 -3.90 3.93 -27.82
C ILE A 442 -4.54 4.04 -29.22
N GLY A 443 -4.34 3.04 -30.09
CA GLY A 443 -4.89 3.05 -31.45
C GLY A 443 -6.41 2.83 -31.53
N ASN A 444 -7.01 2.20 -30.51
CA ASN A 444 -8.44 1.91 -30.51
C ASN A 444 -9.27 2.99 -29.81
N VAL A 445 -8.76 3.69 -28.80
CA VAL A 445 -9.49 4.78 -28.13
C VAL A 445 -9.58 6.04 -29.00
N ASP A 446 -10.47 6.96 -28.64
CA ASP A 446 -10.58 8.26 -29.34
C ASP A 446 -9.50 9.23 -28.88
N ARG A 447 -9.11 9.16 -27.60
CA ARG A 447 -7.97 9.88 -27.02
C ARG A 447 -7.32 9.06 -25.91
N PHE A 448 -6.00 9.18 -25.79
CA PHE A 448 -5.23 8.60 -24.69
C PHE A 448 -4.43 9.71 -23.99
N PHE A 449 -4.45 9.72 -22.66
CA PHE A 449 -3.68 10.64 -21.83
C PHE A 449 -2.78 9.88 -20.87
N ASP A 450 -1.51 10.27 -20.84
CA ASP A 450 -0.56 9.79 -19.83
C ASP A 450 -0.56 10.73 -18.62
N LEU A 451 -0.93 10.18 -17.47
CA LEU A 451 -1.04 10.85 -16.17
C LEU A 451 0.04 10.36 -15.18
N SER A 452 1.01 9.58 -15.63
CA SER A 452 2.03 8.97 -14.76
C SER A 452 2.82 10.01 -13.96
N ALA A 453 3.11 11.17 -14.55
CA ALA A 453 3.78 12.29 -13.89
C ALA A 453 2.81 13.35 -13.32
N ALA A 454 1.51 13.23 -13.55
CA ALA A 454 0.53 14.24 -13.14
C ALA A 454 0.11 14.06 -11.67
N SER A 455 -0.04 15.16 -10.94
CA SER A 455 -0.69 15.14 -9.62
C SER A 455 -2.16 14.70 -9.75
N PHE A 456 -2.80 14.32 -8.64
CA PHE A 456 -4.20 13.88 -8.72
C PHE A 456 -5.13 15.06 -9.06
N GLU A 457 -4.79 16.28 -8.64
CA GLU A 457 -5.52 17.51 -8.96
C GLU A 457 -5.43 17.84 -10.44
N ALA A 458 -4.21 17.77 -11.01
CA ALA A 458 -4.00 17.99 -12.44
C ALA A 458 -4.71 16.91 -13.28
N SER A 459 -4.65 15.66 -12.82
CA SER A 459 -5.37 14.54 -13.45
C SER A 459 -6.89 14.78 -13.44
N ALA A 460 -7.44 15.16 -12.29
CA ALA A 460 -8.86 15.45 -12.15
C ALA A 460 -9.31 16.67 -12.97
N GLN A 461 -8.46 17.71 -13.08
CA GLN A 461 -8.75 18.86 -13.93
C GLN A 461 -8.80 18.46 -15.40
N LEU A 462 -7.85 17.66 -15.88
CA LEU A 462 -7.86 17.17 -17.25
C LEU A 462 -9.11 16.34 -17.55
N ILE A 463 -9.55 15.48 -16.61
CA ILE A 463 -10.81 14.72 -16.76
C ILE A 463 -12.02 15.67 -16.89
N ARG A 464 -12.05 16.78 -16.15
CA ARG A 464 -13.10 17.81 -16.28
C ARG A 464 -13.06 18.51 -17.63
N ASP A 465 -11.86 18.87 -18.09
CA ASP A 465 -11.65 19.57 -19.37
C ASP A 465 -12.09 18.69 -20.56
N GLU A 466 -11.92 17.37 -20.44
CA GLU A 466 -12.40 16.38 -21.41
C GLU A 466 -13.92 16.12 -21.34
N GLN A 467 -14.63 16.77 -20.41
CA GLN A 467 -16.07 16.64 -20.24
C GLN A 467 -16.53 15.19 -20.15
N ILE A 468 -15.87 14.40 -19.29
CA ILE A 468 -16.23 13.01 -19.08
C ILE A 468 -17.59 12.93 -18.37
N HIS A 469 -18.55 12.21 -18.96
CA HIS A 469 -19.86 11.98 -18.33
C HIS A 469 -19.80 10.82 -17.33
N ILE A 470 -19.05 9.78 -17.67
CA ILE A 470 -18.86 8.57 -16.84
C ILE A 470 -17.38 8.26 -16.79
N ILE A 471 -16.80 8.21 -15.59
CA ILE A 471 -15.43 7.74 -15.37
C ILE A 471 -15.46 6.32 -14.82
N MET A 472 -14.88 5.38 -15.58
CA MET A 472 -14.70 3.99 -15.21
C MET A 472 -13.34 3.85 -14.53
N ASP A 473 -13.31 3.78 -13.20
CA ASP A 473 -12.11 3.44 -12.42
C ASP A 473 -11.89 1.93 -12.47
N ALA A 474 -10.82 1.52 -13.13
CA ALA A 474 -10.49 0.11 -13.24
C ALA A 474 -9.85 -0.43 -11.96
N GLN A 475 -9.14 0.41 -11.19
CA GLN A 475 -8.12 -0.05 -10.25
C GLN A 475 -8.65 -0.30 -8.85
N GLY A 476 -9.51 0.59 -8.32
CA GLY A 476 -10.00 0.52 -6.94
C GLY A 476 -8.87 0.36 -5.91
N HIS A 477 -8.98 -0.66 -5.05
CA HIS A 477 -7.99 -0.96 -3.99
C HIS A 477 -6.83 -1.86 -4.43
N THR A 478 -6.61 -2.05 -5.73
CA THR A 478 -5.44 -2.82 -6.20
C THR A 478 -4.16 -1.96 -6.23
N ARG A 479 -3.01 -2.62 -6.45
CA ARG A 479 -1.72 -1.94 -6.54
C ARG A 479 -1.77 -0.80 -7.57
N GLY A 480 -1.23 0.35 -7.19
CA GLY A 480 -1.21 1.54 -8.02
C GLY A 480 -2.48 2.37 -7.99
N GLY A 481 -3.56 1.93 -7.33
CA GLY A 481 -4.83 2.67 -7.25
C GLY A 481 -4.67 4.14 -6.84
N ARG A 482 -5.24 5.06 -7.63
CA ARG A 482 -5.22 6.51 -7.39
C ARG A 482 -6.63 7.05 -7.13
N MET A 483 -7.30 6.48 -6.13
CA MET A 483 -8.68 6.84 -5.78
C MET A 483 -8.86 8.34 -5.45
N GLN A 484 -7.80 9.08 -5.10
CA GLN A 484 -7.88 10.54 -4.93
C GLN A 484 -8.39 11.26 -6.19
N ILE A 485 -8.08 10.73 -7.39
CA ILE A 485 -8.51 11.32 -8.66
C ILE A 485 -10.04 11.31 -8.77
N VAL A 486 -10.68 10.19 -8.42
CA VAL A 486 -12.14 10.05 -8.49
C VAL A 486 -12.84 10.57 -7.23
N ALA A 487 -12.13 10.66 -6.11
CA ALA A 487 -12.67 11.19 -4.86
C ALA A 487 -13.01 12.69 -4.92
N VAL A 488 -12.33 13.45 -5.78
CA VAL A 488 -12.71 14.84 -6.10
C VAL A 488 -13.84 14.94 -7.15
N ARG A 489 -14.44 13.80 -7.50
CA ARG A 489 -15.57 13.63 -8.41
C ARG A 489 -15.48 14.45 -9.71
N PRO A 490 -14.44 14.20 -10.54
CA PRO A 490 -14.20 14.98 -11.77
C PRO A 490 -15.21 14.71 -12.89
N ALA A 491 -16.06 13.70 -12.74
CA ALA A 491 -17.16 13.38 -13.63
C ALA A 491 -18.47 13.25 -12.83
N PRO A 492 -19.64 13.43 -13.46
CA PRO A 492 -20.95 13.24 -12.82
C PRO A 492 -21.12 11.85 -12.19
N ILE A 493 -20.72 10.80 -12.92
CA ILE A 493 -20.86 9.39 -12.54
C ILE A 493 -19.48 8.74 -12.45
N VAL A 494 -19.19 8.10 -11.32
CA VAL A 494 -17.99 7.30 -11.07
C VAL A 494 -18.35 5.83 -10.94
N VAL A 495 -17.68 4.96 -11.69
CA VAL A 495 -17.98 3.52 -11.77
C VAL A 495 -16.74 2.72 -11.44
N ASN A 496 -16.85 1.79 -10.48
CA ASN A 496 -15.86 0.74 -10.24
C ASN A 496 -16.03 -0.37 -11.28
N TYR A 497 -15.07 -0.49 -12.20
CA TYR A 497 -15.08 -1.56 -13.20
C TYR A 497 -13.68 -1.89 -13.73
N LEU A 498 -13.08 -2.90 -13.12
CA LEU A 498 -13.06 -4.30 -13.60
C LEU A 498 -12.08 -5.08 -12.72
N VAL A 499 -10.97 -4.43 -12.36
CA VAL A 499 -9.79 -5.10 -11.78
C VAL A 499 -10.01 -5.43 -10.31
N TYR A 500 -10.63 -4.54 -9.53
CA TYR A 500 -10.86 -4.78 -8.12
C TYR A 500 -12.14 -5.60 -7.89
N PRO A 501 -12.03 -6.86 -7.41
CA PRO A 501 -13.16 -7.77 -7.31
C PRO A 501 -13.91 -7.61 -5.97
N GLY A 502 -14.48 -6.44 -5.74
CA GLY A 502 -15.21 -6.12 -4.51
C GLY A 502 -15.70 -4.69 -4.45
N THR A 503 -16.33 -4.35 -3.32
CA THR A 503 -16.81 -2.99 -3.02
C THR A 503 -15.64 -2.02 -2.81
N SER A 504 -15.69 -0.86 -3.45
CA SER A 504 -14.77 0.23 -3.14
C SER A 504 -14.99 0.76 -1.72
N GLY A 505 -16.19 0.59 -1.15
CA GLY A 505 -16.55 1.19 0.14
C GLY A 505 -16.58 2.73 0.11
N ALA A 506 -16.36 3.34 -1.05
CA ALA A 506 -16.17 4.77 -1.17
C ALA A 506 -17.50 5.48 -1.40
N PRO A 507 -17.83 6.53 -0.63
CA PRO A 507 -19.06 7.28 -0.83
C PRO A 507 -19.06 8.13 -2.12
N PHE A 508 -17.91 8.24 -2.78
CA PHE A 508 -17.72 8.97 -4.05
C PHE A 508 -17.70 8.05 -5.29
N VAL A 509 -17.94 6.74 -5.13
CA VAL A 509 -18.11 5.80 -6.24
C VAL A 509 -19.57 5.40 -6.31
N ASP A 510 -20.21 5.65 -7.45
CA ASP A 510 -21.67 5.55 -7.58
C ASP A 510 -22.12 4.13 -7.92
N TYR A 511 -21.39 3.48 -8.82
CA TYR A 511 -21.77 2.19 -9.40
C TYR A 511 -20.63 1.17 -9.38
N VAL A 512 -21.01 -0.11 -9.37
CA VAL A 512 -20.12 -1.24 -9.65
C VAL A 512 -20.76 -2.13 -10.71
N ILE A 513 -19.99 -2.50 -11.73
CA ILE A 513 -20.45 -3.39 -12.80
C ILE A 513 -20.25 -4.84 -12.36
N VAL A 514 -21.34 -5.62 -12.37
CA VAL A 514 -21.38 -7.01 -11.90
C VAL A 514 -22.24 -7.85 -12.84
N ASP A 515 -22.39 -9.14 -12.52
CA ASP A 515 -23.39 -10.03 -13.11
C ASP A 515 -24.08 -10.85 -12.01
N LYS A 516 -25.17 -11.53 -12.38
CA LYS A 516 -26.01 -12.28 -11.44
C LYS A 516 -25.33 -13.49 -10.79
N TYR A 517 -24.19 -13.94 -11.30
CA TYR A 517 -23.47 -15.11 -10.80
C TYR A 517 -22.32 -14.72 -9.88
N VAL A 518 -21.55 -13.68 -10.27
CA VAL A 518 -20.44 -13.15 -9.46
C VAL A 518 -20.95 -12.41 -8.24
N VAL A 519 -22.08 -11.69 -8.37
CA VAL A 519 -22.79 -11.02 -7.26
C VAL A 519 -24.28 -11.31 -7.43
N PRO A 520 -24.78 -12.45 -6.89
CA PRO A 520 -26.21 -12.72 -6.83
C PRO A 520 -26.90 -11.61 -6.00
N PRO A 521 -27.76 -10.76 -6.58
CA PRO A 521 -28.24 -9.57 -5.88
C PRO A 521 -29.03 -9.88 -4.60
N ALA A 522 -29.77 -10.99 -4.59
CA ALA A 522 -30.54 -11.43 -3.42
C ALA A 522 -29.67 -11.79 -2.21
N GLU A 523 -28.41 -12.20 -2.44
CA GLU A 523 -27.50 -12.69 -1.40
C GLU A 523 -26.46 -11.64 -1.02
N MET A 524 -25.97 -10.86 -1.99
CA MET A 524 -24.74 -10.08 -1.85
C MET A 524 -24.90 -8.58 -2.03
N ALA A 525 -26.07 -8.06 -2.39
CA ALA A 525 -26.23 -6.62 -2.62
C ALA A 525 -25.88 -5.76 -1.39
N THR A 526 -26.13 -6.27 -0.17
CA THR A 526 -25.80 -5.59 1.09
C THR A 526 -24.29 -5.49 1.35
N ALA A 527 -23.48 -6.33 0.69
CA ALA A 527 -22.01 -6.29 0.80
C ALA A 527 -21.36 -5.19 -0.06
N PHE A 528 -22.13 -4.45 -0.85
CA PHE A 528 -21.65 -3.33 -1.65
C PHE A 528 -22.14 -1.98 -1.12
N THR A 529 -21.34 -0.93 -1.34
CA THR A 529 -21.76 0.46 -1.08
C THR A 529 -22.31 1.12 -2.33
N GLU A 530 -21.75 0.76 -3.48
CA GLU A 530 -22.17 1.21 -4.79
C GLU A 530 -23.52 0.63 -5.18
N LYS A 531 -24.19 1.30 -6.13
CA LYS A 531 -25.32 0.70 -6.84
C LYS A 531 -24.81 -0.36 -7.81
N LEU A 532 -25.35 -1.57 -7.70
CA LEU A 532 -25.07 -2.65 -8.65
C LEU A 532 -25.63 -2.31 -10.03
N VAL A 533 -24.81 -2.51 -11.06
CA VAL A 533 -25.23 -2.60 -12.46
C VAL A 533 -25.01 -4.03 -12.91
N VAL A 534 -26.10 -4.79 -13.01
CA VAL A 534 -26.07 -6.21 -13.36
C VAL A 534 -26.14 -6.34 -14.87
N LEU A 535 -25.05 -6.76 -15.50
CA LEU A 535 -25.04 -7.08 -16.93
C LEU A 535 -25.84 -8.38 -17.22
N PRO A 536 -26.36 -8.57 -18.44
CA PRO A 536 -27.16 -9.75 -18.77
C PRO A 536 -26.36 -11.06 -18.72
N ASN A 537 -25.06 -10.97 -18.99
CA ASN A 537 -24.10 -12.08 -19.05
C ASN A 537 -22.90 -11.75 -18.15
N CYS A 538 -21.73 -12.33 -18.41
CA CYS A 538 -20.53 -12.14 -17.59
C CYS A 538 -20.15 -10.65 -17.45
N TYR A 539 -19.77 -10.21 -16.25
CA TYR A 539 -19.23 -8.85 -16.03
C TYR A 539 -17.85 -8.66 -16.67
N GLN A 540 -17.07 -9.73 -16.75
CA GLN A 540 -15.71 -9.72 -17.26
C GLN A 540 -15.71 -9.72 -18.78
N VAL A 541 -15.16 -8.67 -19.37
CA VAL A 541 -14.87 -8.65 -20.81
C VAL A 541 -13.74 -9.63 -21.11
N ASN A 542 -13.91 -10.46 -22.14
CA ASN A 542 -12.91 -11.42 -22.57
C ASN A 542 -12.60 -11.22 -24.05
N TYR A 543 -11.33 -11.03 -24.40
CA TYR A 543 -10.91 -10.71 -25.76
C TYR A 543 -9.65 -11.48 -26.15
N TYR A 544 -9.74 -12.24 -27.24
CA TYR A 544 -8.67 -13.14 -27.69
C TYR A 544 -8.40 -13.07 -29.19
N ASP A 545 -9.11 -12.23 -29.96
CA ASP A 545 -9.04 -12.19 -31.43
C ASP A 545 -7.62 -11.93 -31.96
N GLN A 546 -6.85 -11.09 -31.27
CA GLN A 546 -5.47 -10.73 -31.64
C GLN A 546 -4.46 -11.86 -31.38
N ILE A 547 -4.83 -12.88 -30.62
CA ILE A 547 -3.94 -13.99 -30.22
C ILE A 547 -3.97 -15.13 -31.25
N LEU A 548 -5.02 -15.22 -32.06
CA LEU A 548 -5.18 -16.24 -33.10
C LEU A 548 -4.19 -16.12 -34.28
N ALA A 549 -3.49 -14.99 -34.41
CA ALA A 549 -2.63 -14.69 -35.55
C ALA A 549 -1.15 -15.11 -35.40
N MET A 550 -0.76 -15.72 -34.27
CA MET A 550 0.65 -15.91 -33.92
C MET A 550 1.10 -17.37 -33.95
N SER A 551 2.34 -17.61 -34.43
CA SER A 551 2.92 -18.95 -34.64
C SER A 551 3.00 -19.79 -33.34
N GLU A 552 2.72 -21.09 -33.44
CA GLU A 552 2.88 -22.05 -32.33
C GLU A 552 4.37 -22.19 -31.94
N ARG A 553 4.71 -21.83 -30.69
CA ARG A 553 6.05 -22.02 -30.11
C ARG A 553 6.08 -23.16 -29.10
N ILE A 554 4.93 -23.50 -28.51
CA ILE A 554 4.73 -24.68 -27.66
C ILE A 554 3.82 -25.65 -28.42
N SER A 555 4.41 -26.74 -28.91
CA SER A 555 3.76 -27.70 -29.82
C SER A 555 3.65 -29.10 -29.24
N ARG A 556 4.45 -29.43 -28.23
CA ARG A 556 4.48 -30.74 -27.58
C ARG A 556 4.42 -30.59 -26.07
N ARG A 557 3.94 -31.65 -25.40
CA ARG A 557 3.88 -31.71 -23.94
C ARG A 557 5.27 -31.60 -23.30
N SER A 558 6.29 -32.10 -23.99
CA SER A 558 7.69 -32.00 -23.56
C SER A 558 8.19 -30.55 -23.50
N ASP A 559 7.63 -29.64 -24.30
CA ASP A 559 7.98 -28.21 -24.30
C ASP A 559 7.60 -27.51 -22.98
N LEU A 560 6.74 -28.12 -22.16
CA LEU A 560 6.47 -27.64 -20.79
C LEU A 560 7.67 -27.78 -19.86
N TRP A 561 8.62 -28.65 -20.22
CA TRP A 561 9.76 -29.04 -19.39
C TRP A 561 11.07 -28.57 -20.02
N LYS A 562 11.79 -27.67 -19.33
CA LYS A 562 13.11 -27.22 -19.80
C LYS A 562 14.23 -28.30 -19.76
N ASN A 563 13.98 -29.44 -19.11
CA ASN A 563 15.03 -30.40 -18.75
C ASN A 563 15.00 -31.72 -19.53
N GLY A 564 14.45 -31.75 -20.74
CA GLY A 564 14.60 -32.91 -21.63
C GLY A 564 14.02 -34.22 -21.09
N ILE A 565 12.92 -34.16 -20.33
CA ILE A 565 12.18 -35.36 -19.92
C ILE A 565 11.70 -36.06 -21.20
N GLN A 566 12.22 -37.26 -21.46
CA GLN A 566 11.87 -38.04 -22.65
C GLN A 566 10.37 -38.40 -22.62
N GLU A 567 9.68 -38.12 -23.72
CA GLU A 567 8.29 -38.57 -23.94
C GLU A 567 8.19 -40.10 -23.79
N GLY A 568 7.15 -40.57 -23.11
CA GLY A 568 6.83 -41.99 -22.96
C GLY A 568 7.30 -42.67 -21.66
N ARG A 569 8.02 -42.00 -20.74
CA ARG A 569 8.31 -42.55 -19.38
C ARG A 569 7.59 -41.85 -18.22
N ASP A 570 6.99 -40.67 -18.45
CA ASP A 570 6.42 -39.77 -17.43
C ASP A 570 4.95 -39.34 -17.71
N ASP A 571 4.16 -40.16 -18.41
CA ASP A 571 2.77 -39.83 -18.75
C ASP A 571 1.81 -40.05 -17.58
N GLY A 572 1.66 -39.03 -16.75
CA GLY A 572 0.60 -38.90 -15.76
C GLY A 572 -0.45 -37.85 -16.14
N PHE A 573 -1.57 -37.79 -15.44
CA PHE A 573 -2.55 -36.71 -15.56
C PHE A 573 -1.94 -35.37 -15.09
N ILE A 574 -2.22 -34.26 -15.76
CA ILE A 574 -1.72 -32.94 -15.36
C ILE A 574 -2.86 -32.11 -14.80
N PHE A 575 -2.78 -31.80 -13.51
CA PHE A 575 -3.51 -30.71 -12.90
C PHE A 575 -2.71 -29.41 -13.06
N ILE A 576 -3.40 -28.31 -13.37
CA ILE A 576 -2.79 -26.99 -13.57
C ILE A 576 -3.39 -26.00 -12.58
N ASN A 577 -2.54 -25.15 -12.01
CA ASN A 577 -2.95 -23.85 -11.52
C ASN A 577 -1.86 -22.82 -11.86
N PHE A 578 -2.18 -21.84 -12.70
CA PHE A 578 -1.24 -20.77 -13.07
C PHE A 578 -1.58 -19.42 -12.43
N ASN A 579 -2.34 -19.42 -11.33
CA ASN A 579 -2.54 -18.22 -10.54
C ASN A 579 -1.21 -17.74 -9.94
N LYS A 580 -1.18 -16.48 -9.50
CA LYS A 580 -0.15 -16.02 -8.57
C LYS A 580 -0.25 -16.85 -7.27
N ILE A 581 0.91 -17.13 -6.67
CA ILE A 581 1.01 -18.04 -5.52
C ILE A 581 0.36 -17.46 -4.25
N ASP A 582 0.22 -16.14 -4.17
CA ASP A 582 -0.47 -15.44 -3.08
C ASP A 582 -1.96 -15.80 -2.98
N LYS A 583 -2.57 -16.36 -4.04
CA LYS A 583 -3.94 -16.88 -4.00
C LYS A 583 -4.07 -18.27 -3.36
N LEU A 584 -2.95 -18.93 -3.02
CA LEU A 584 -2.94 -20.32 -2.55
C LEU A 584 -2.95 -20.38 -1.01
N GLN A 585 -4.03 -20.91 -0.44
CA GLN A 585 -4.15 -21.20 0.98
C GLN A 585 -3.73 -22.65 1.32
N ALA A 586 -3.39 -22.88 2.59
CA ALA A 586 -3.03 -24.20 3.11
C ALA A 586 -4.15 -25.24 2.90
N SER A 587 -5.39 -24.85 3.17
CA SER A 587 -6.58 -25.69 2.99
C SER A 587 -6.78 -26.12 1.53
N VAL A 588 -6.63 -25.20 0.57
CA VAL A 588 -6.69 -25.49 -0.87
C VAL A 588 -5.59 -26.48 -1.27
N PHE A 589 -4.36 -26.22 -0.85
CA PHE A 589 -3.23 -27.10 -1.17
C PHE A 589 -3.41 -28.50 -0.59
N SER A 590 -3.94 -28.60 0.63
CA SER A 590 -4.31 -29.88 1.26
C SER A 590 -5.35 -30.64 0.44
N THR A 591 -6.40 -29.98 -0.04
CA THR A 591 -7.37 -30.59 -0.96
C THR A 591 -6.69 -31.09 -2.24
N TRP A 592 -5.78 -30.31 -2.82
CA TRP A 592 -5.03 -30.75 -4.00
C TRP A 592 -4.12 -31.96 -3.71
N MET A 593 -3.47 -32.02 -2.54
CA MET A 593 -2.69 -33.19 -2.14
C MET A 593 -3.59 -34.42 -1.99
N SER A 594 -4.82 -34.25 -1.49
CA SER A 594 -5.82 -35.33 -1.44
C SER A 594 -6.20 -35.83 -2.84
N ILE A 595 -6.47 -34.92 -3.79
CA ILE A 595 -6.68 -35.25 -5.22
C ILE A 595 -5.49 -36.05 -5.76
N LEU A 596 -4.27 -35.53 -5.57
CA LEU A 596 -3.05 -36.18 -6.04
C LEU A 596 -2.88 -37.59 -5.44
N ARG A 597 -3.22 -37.80 -4.16
CA ARG A 597 -3.18 -39.13 -3.52
C ARG A 597 -4.14 -40.11 -4.19
N ARG A 598 -5.34 -39.64 -4.54
CA ARG A 598 -6.39 -40.43 -5.21
C ARG A 598 -6.14 -40.64 -6.71
N VAL A 599 -5.21 -39.89 -7.30
CA VAL A 599 -4.80 -40.00 -8.71
C VAL A 599 -3.29 -40.24 -8.77
N PRO A 600 -2.79 -41.46 -8.52
CA PRO A 600 -1.37 -41.71 -8.25
C PRO A 600 -0.42 -41.30 -9.38
N ARG A 601 -0.84 -41.50 -10.64
CA ARG A 601 -0.09 -41.08 -11.83
C ARG A 601 -0.52 -39.69 -12.26
N SER A 602 -0.31 -38.67 -11.42
CA SER A 602 -0.61 -37.28 -11.78
C SER A 602 0.39 -36.28 -11.23
N PHE A 603 0.43 -35.11 -11.84
CA PHE A 603 1.30 -33.99 -11.49
C PHE A 603 0.46 -32.74 -11.27
N LEU A 604 0.87 -31.89 -10.34
CA LEU A 604 0.39 -30.53 -10.19
C LEU A 604 1.43 -29.57 -10.79
N LEU A 605 1.02 -28.76 -11.75
CA LEU A 605 1.85 -27.75 -12.39
C LEU A 605 1.43 -26.38 -11.86
N LEU A 606 2.37 -25.71 -11.21
CA LEU A 606 2.21 -24.37 -10.66
C LEU A 606 3.03 -23.36 -11.45
N LEU A 607 2.62 -22.10 -11.44
CA LEU A 607 3.45 -21.02 -11.94
C LEU A 607 4.64 -20.80 -10.99
N ASP A 608 5.83 -20.52 -11.56
CA ASP A 608 6.98 -20.13 -10.76
C ASP A 608 6.66 -18.87 -9.93
N PRO A 609 6.80 -18.90 -8.60
CA PRO A 609 6.48 -17.78 -7.73
C PRO A 609 7.53 -16.64 -7.79
N GLY A 610 8.67 -16.85 -8.45
CA GLY A 610 9.75 -15.87 -8.60
C GLY A 610 9.43 -14.68 -9.50
N ASN A 611 10.28 -13.65 -9.41
CA ASN A 611 10.21 -12.41 -10.18
C ASN A 611 11.01 -12.49 -11.50
N ASN A 612 10.91 -13.61 -12.22
CA ASN A 612 11.63 -13.73 -13.49
C ASN A 612 10.96 -12.81 -14.52
N VAL A 613 11.74 -11.89 -15.09
CA VAL A 613 11.41 -11.18 -16.33
C VAL A 613 11.17 -12.22 -17.42
N LEU A 614 10.29 -11.92 -18.39
CA LEU A 614 10.01 -12.81 -19.52
C LEU A 614 11.33 -13.26 -20.19
N GLY A 615 11.55 -14.57 -20.33
CA GLY A 615 12.72 -15.12 -21.01
C GLY A 615 13.29 -16.39 -20.37
N ASP A 616 14.19 -17.05 -21.09
CA ASP A 616 14.64 -18.39 -20.78
C ASP A 616 15.92 -18.50 -19.92
N ASP A 617 16.70 -17.43 -19.80
CA ASP A 617 18.07 -17.42 -19.26
C ASP A 617 18.25 -16.70 -17.91
N ILE A 618 17.24 -16.68 -17.04
CA ILE A 618 17.35 -16.03 -15.72
C ILE A 618 17.58 -17.10 -14.64
N ALA A 619 18.66 -16.94 -13.88
CA ALA A 619 18.93 -17.76 -12.69
C ALA A 619 17.75 -17.69 -11.71
N GLU A 620 17.34 -18.85 -11.18
CA GLU A 620 16.26 -18.94 -10.19
C GLU A 620 16.51 -18.00 -9.01
N SER A 621 15.55 -17.12 -8.70
CA SER A 621 15.66 -16.22 -7.55
C SER A 621 15.66 -16.99 -6.22
N VAL A 622 16.35 -16.46 -5.21
CA VAL A 622 16.38 -17.05 -3.85
C VAL A 622 14.96 -17.25 -3.31
N THR A 623 14.10 -16.25 -3.52
CA THR A 623 12.68 -16.27 -3.16
C THR A 623 11.94 -17.43 -3.82
N SER A 624 12.12 -17.63 -5.13
CA SER A 624 11.49 -18.72 -5.87
C SER A 624 11.88 -20.08 -5.28
N ARG A 625 13.18 -20.27 -5.03
CA ARG A 625 13.72 -21.51 -4.46
C ARG A 625 13.12 -21.84 -3.11
N GLU A 626 13.03 -20.87 -2.20
CA GLU A 626 12.54 -21.12 -0.84
C GLU A 626 11.03 -21.38 -0.83
N ILE A 627 10.24 -20.67 -1.64
CA ILE A 627 8.79 -20.93 -1.76
C ILE A 627 8.55 -22.35 -2.31
N LYS A 628 9.27 -22.77 -3.36
CA LYS A 628 9.18 -24.14 -3.90
C LYS A 628 9.53 -25.18 -2.85
N LYS A 629 10.58 -24.93 -2.06
CA LYS A 629 11.00 -25.79 -0.95
C LYS A 629 9.93 -25.90 0.13
N ASN A 630 9.27 -24.80 0.50
CA ASN A 630 8.15 -24.82 1.44
C ASN A 630 6.99 -25.68 0.90
N LEU A 631 6.57 -25.46 -0.35
CA LEU A 631 5.50 -26.25 -0.98
C LEU A 631 5.85 -27.74 -1.08
N TRP A 632 7.10 -28.09 -1.41
CA TRP A 632 7.54 -29.49 -1.41
C TRP A 632 7.54 -30.11 -0.01
N LYS A 633 7.95 -29.35 1.01
CA LYS A 633 7.89 -29.80 2.41
C LYS A 633 6.45 -30.08 2.83
N GLU A 634 5.52 -29.19 2.50
CA GLU A 634 4.09 -29.36 2.78
C GLU A 634 3.50 -30.57 2.03
N ALA A 635 3.87 -30.76 0.75
CA ALA A 635 3.45 -31.93 -0.03
C ALA A 635 3.97 -33.24 0.59
N GLN A 636 5.24 -33.27 0.99
CA GLN A 636 5.87 -34.44 1.62
C GLN A 636 5.23 -34.77 2.96
N ALA A 637 4.91 -33.76 3.78
CA ALA A 637 4.20 -33.95 5.05
C ALA A 637 2.82 -34.62 4.84
N GLN A 638 2.24 -34.47 3.65
CA GLN A 638 0.97 -35.10 3.27
C GLN A 638 1.16 -36.37 2.40
N GLY A 639 2.38 -36.90 2.30
CA GLY A 639 2.68 -38.15 1.59
C GLY A 639 2.76 -38.03 0.07
N ILE A 640 2.92 -36.83 -0.48
CA ILE A 640 3.10 -36.59 -1.92
C ILE A 640 4.58 -36.29 -2.21
N SER A 641 5.18 -37.03 -3.15
CA SER A 641 6.60 -36.82 -3.51
C SER A 641 6.79 -35.47 -4.23
N ARG A 642 7.96 -34.85 -4.01
CA ARG A 642 8.29 -33.52 -4.58
C ARG A 642 8.22 -33.50 -6.11
N GLU A 643 8.52 -34.63 -6.76
CA GLU A 643 8.54 -34.78 -8.22
C GLU A 643 7.15 -34.61 -8.86
N ARG A 644 6.08 -34.74 -8.05
CA ARG A 644 4.70 -34.54 -8.45
C ARG A 644 4.24 -33.09 -8.45
N ILE A 645 4.99 -32.19 -7.79
CA ILE A 645 4.72 -30.75 -7.77
C ILE A 645 5.78 -30.06 -8.61
N ARG A 646 5.38 -29.58 -9.78
CA ARG A 646 6.29 -29.00 -10.78
C ARG A 646 5.96 -27.53 -11.02
N PHE A 647 6.98 -26.76 -11.37
CA PHE A 647 6.86 -25.31 -11.58
C PHE A 647 7.25 -24.94 -13.00
N VAL A 648 6.50 -24.02 -13.61
CA VAL A 648 6.77 -23.51 -14.97
C VAL A 648 7.04 -22.01 -14.95
N SER A 649 7.96 -21.55 -15.79
CA SER A 649 8.34 -20.13 -15.87
C SER A 649 7.20 -19.24 -16.39
N ARG A 650 7.30 -17.94 -16.14
CA ARG A 650 6.47 -16.92 -16.80
C ARG A 650 6.96 -16.75 -18.24
N ILE A 651 6.02 -16.76 -19.18
CA ILE A 651 6.26 -16.69 -20.63
C ILE A 651 5.26 -15.72 -21.26
N PRO A 652 5.53 -15.21 -22.49
CA PRO A 652 4.62 -14.31 -23.18
C PRO A 652 3.19 -14.86 -23.29
N LYS A 653 2.19 -13.97 -23.31
CA LYS A 653 0.75 -14.32 -23.25
C LYS A 653 0.32 -15.41 -24.26
N VAL A 654 0.81 -15.35 -25.49
CA VAL A 654 0.48 -16.32 -26.55
C VAL A 654 0.98 -17.72 -26.18
N GLU A 655 2.24 -17.84 -25.78
CA GLU A 655 2.84 -19.10 -25.34
C GLU A 655 2.16 -19.60 -24.06
N HIS A 656 1.80 -18.68 -23.15
CA HIS A 656 1.04 -18.98 -21.95
C HIS A 656 -0.31 -19.64 -22.26
N LEU A 657 -1.02 -19.19 -23.30
CA LEU A 657 -2.26 -19.83 -23.74
C LEU A 657 -2.01 -21.19 -24.38
N GLN A 658 -1.00 -21.30 -25.25
CA GLN A 658 -0.64 -22.56 -25.90
C GLN A 658 -0.37 -23.68 -24.88
N ARG A 659 0.34 -23.39 -23.79
CA ARG A 659 0.68 -24.42 -22.79
C ARG A 659 -0.51 -24.99 -22.01
N HIS A 660 -1.62 -24.27 -21.89
CA HIS A 660 -2.81 -24.79 -21.20
C HIS A 660 -3.40 -26.01 -21.90
N ARG A 661 -3.21 -26.15 -23.22
CA ARG A 661 -3.73 -27.26 -24.05
C ARG A 661 -3.22 -28.63 -23.62
N PHE A 662 -2.10 -28.67 -22.92
CA PHE A 662 -1.45 -29.89 -22.42
C PHE A 662 -1.88 -30.27 -21.00
N GLY A 663 -2.70 -29.44 -20.34
CA GLY A 663 -3.32 -29.78 -19.06
C GLY A 663 -4.47 -30.76 -19.22
N GLY A 664 -4.72 -31.54 -18.17
CA GLY A 664 -5.94 -32.33 -18.02
C GLY A 664 -7.07 -31.50 -17.43
N LEU A 665 -6.82 -30.90 -16.26
CA LEU A 665 -7.80 -30.11 -15.52
C LEU A 665 -7.13 -28.92 -14.82
N PHE A 666 -7.75 -27.75 -14.84
CA PHE A 666 -7.35 -26.62 -14.01
C PHE A 666 -8.05 -26.72 -12.64
N LEU A 667 -7.28 -26.58 -11.57
CA LEU A 667 -7.77 -26.59 -10.20
C LEU A 667 -7.82 -25.16 -9.67
N ASP A 668 -9.01 -24.57 -9.49
CA ASP A 668 -9.11 -23.21 -8.96
C ASP A 668 -8.92 -23.12 -7.43
N THR A 669 -8.56 -21.93 -6.93
CA THR A 669 -8.40 -21.58 -5.51
C THR A 669 -9.73 -21.11 -4.90
N PHE A 670 -9.93 -21.28 -3.58
CA PHE A 670 -11.26 -21.12 -2.97
C PHE A 670 -11.63 -19.68 -2.58
N ILE A 671 -10.70 -18.91 -2.01
CA ILE A 671 -11.00 -17.58 -1.45
C ILE A 671 -10.83 -16.49 -2.52
N TYR A 672 -9.68 -16.49 -3.18
CA TYR A 672 -9.43 -15.67 -4.35
C TYR A 672 -9.31 -16.63 -5.54
N GLY A 673 -10.39 -16.78 -6.31
CA GLY A 673 -10.40 -17.64 -7.50
C GLY A 673 -9.58 -17.08 -8.67
N ALA A 674 -9.46 -17.90 -9.70
CA ALA A 674 -8.90 -17.55 -10.99
C ALA A 674 -9.88 -16.64 -11.73
N HIS A 675 -9.35 -15.53 -12.25
CA HIS A 675 -10.12 -14.55 -13.01
C HIS A 675 -9.67 -14.65 -14.46
N SER A 676 -8.81 -13.76 -14.92
CA SER A 676 -8.19 -13.85 -16.25
C SER A 676 -7.46 -15.18 -16.50
N THR A 677 -6.87 -15.79 -15.48
CA THR A 677 -6.23 -17.11 -15.60
C THR A 677 -7.24 -18.21 -15.95
N ALA A 678 -8.47 -18.12 -15.43
CA ALA A 678 -9.52 -19.09 -15.73
C ALA A 678 -10.01 -18.90 -17.17
N THR A 679 -10.20 -17.66 -17.63
CA THR A 679 -10.58 -17.41 -19.02
C THR A 679 -9.50 -17.81 -20.00
N ASP A 680 -8.22 -17.65 -19.64
CA ASP A 680 -7.11 -18.18 -20.42
C ASP A 680 -7.16 -19.71 -20.55
N ALA A 681 -7.39 -20.42 -19.45
CA ALA A 681 -7.53 -21.87 -19.43
C ALA A 681 -8.73 -22.34 -20.29
N LEU A 682 -9.91 -21.76 -20.06
CA LEU A 682 -11.14 -22.10 -20.78
C LEU A 682 -11.02 -21.80 -22.28
N TYR A 683 -10.44 -20.66 -22.64
CA TYR A 683 -10.21 -20.30 -24.03
C TYR A 683 -9.28 -21.31 -24.73
N ALA A 684 -8.20 -21.71 -24.05
CA ALA A 684 -7.23 -22.69 -24.54
C ALA A 684 -7.73 -24.15 -24.51
N GLY A 685 -8.96 -24.42 -24.08
CA GLY A 685 -9.52 -25.77 -24.12
C GLY A 685 -9.26 -26.61 -22.85
N LEU A 686 -8.89 -25.98 -21.74
CA LEU A 686 -8.65 -26.63 -20.44
C LEU A 686 -9.85 -26.40 -19.51
N PRO A 687 -10.60 -27.45 -19.13
CA PRO A 687 -11.70 -27.33 -18.17
C PRO A 687 -11.19 -26.90 -16.80
N VAL A 688 -11.97 -26.07 -16.11
CA VAL A 688 -11.65 -25.51 -14.79
C VAL A 688 -12.65 -26.03 -13.77
N VAL A 689 -12.19 -26.62 -12.66
CA VAL A 689 -13.04 -26.91 -11.50
C VAL A 689 -12.88 -25.79 -10.48
N THR A 690 -14.00 -25.25 -10.01
CA THR A 690 -14.05 -24.16 -9.02
C THR A 690 -14.96 -24.52 -7.85
N LEU A 691 -14.72 -23.87 -6.71
CA LEU A 691 -15.63 -23.90 -5.57
C LEU A 691 -16.45 -22.60 -5.54
N ALA A 692 -17.77 -22.70 -5.45
CA ALA A 692 -18.65 -21.55 -5.36
C ALA A 692 -18.57 -20.92 -3.95
N GLY A 693 -17.75 -19.88 -3.80
CA GLY A 693 -17.64 -19.13 -2.55
C GLY A 693 -18.73 -18.08 -2.36
N ASP A 694 -18.56 -17.24 -1.34
CA ASP A 694 -19.51 -16.22 -0.86
C ASP A 694 -19.06 -14.78 -1.14
N SER A 695 -17.97 -14.59 -1.90
CA SER A 695 -17.40 -13.30 -2.22
C SER A 695 -17.29 -13.11 -3.73
N PHE A 696 -17.22 -11.86 -4.20
CA PHE A 696 -17.02 -11.59 -5.63
C PHE A 696 -15.76 -12.33 -6.12
N ALA A 697 -14.64 -12.22 -5.39
CA ALA A 697 -13.36 -12.78 -5.79
C ALA A 697 -13.37 -14.32 -5.90
N SER A 698 -14.18 -15.02 -5.11
CA SER A 698 -14.35 -16.48 -5.16
C SER A 698 -15.42 -16.95 -6.15
N ARG A 699 -16.18 -16.02 -6.75
CA ARG A 699 -17.29 -16.35 -7.67
C ARG A 699 -17.03 -15.95 -9.13
N VAL A 700 -15.87 -15.39 -9.45
CA VAL A 700 -15.56 -15.05 -10.85
C VAL A 700 -15.58 -16.31 -11.73
N CYS A 701 -14.89 -17.39 -11.35
CA CYS A 701 -14.91 -18.61 -12.16
C CYS A 701 -16.30 -19.27 -12.25
N VAL A 702 -17.14 -19.10 -11.23
CA VAL A 702 -18.56 -19.50 -11.29
C VAL A 702 -19.27 -18.76 -12.41
N SER A 703 -19.15 -17.42 -12.47
CA SER A 703 -19.72 -16.62 -13.55
C SER A 703 -19.21 -17.05 -14.94
N LEU A 704 -17.92 -17.37 -15.06
CA LEU A 704 -17.34 -17.83 -16.33
C LEU A 704 -17.96 -19.14 -16.80
N LEU A 705 -18.08 -20.13 -15.91
CA LEU A 705 -18.63 -21.46 -16.23
C LEU A 705 -20.13 -21.41 -16.53
N GLU A 706 -20.88 -20.61 -15.78
CA GLU A 706 -22.31 -20.35 -16.02
C GLU A 706 -22.54 -19.73 -17.40
N ASN A 707 -21.71 -18.75 -17.78
CA ASN A 707 -21.75 -18.12 -19.11
C ASN A 707 -21.18 -19.01 -20.23
N LEU A 708 -20.73 -20.22 -19.92
CA LEU A 708 -20.41 -21.28 -20.87
C LEU A 708 -21.42 -22.45 -20.80
N GLY A 709 -22.42 -22.40 -19.92
CA GLY A 709 -23.31 -23.53 -19.65
C GLY A 709 -22.55 -24.79 -19.25
N MET A 710 -21.53 -24.64 -18.39
CA MET A 710 -20.67 -25.71 -17.85
C MET A 710 -20.74 -25.75 -16.31
N ASP A 711 -21.96 -25.67 -15.76
CA ASP A 711 -22.23 -25.65 -14.33
C ASP A 711 -21.86 -26.96 -13.63
N GLU A 712 -21.71 -28.06 -14.37
CA GLU A 712 -21.19 -29.33 -13.85
C GLU A 712 -19.74 -29.27 -13.35
N LEU A 713 -19.04 -28.16 -13.62
CA LEU A 713 -17.67 -27.90 -13.16
C LEU A 713 -17.61 -27.06 -11.87
N ILE A 714 -18.77 -26.73 -11.28
CA ILE A 714 -18.89 -25.93 -10.06
C ILE A 714 -19.16 -26.85 -8.87
N ALA A 715 -18.29 -26.81 -7.87
CA ALA A 715 -18.45 -27.51 -6.61
C ALA A 715 -18.98 -26.58 -5.50
N PHE A 716 -19.67 -27.16 -4.51
CA PHE A 716 -20.30 -26.42 -3.41
C PHE A 716 -19.68 -26.74 -2.03
N SER A 717 -18.69 -27.64 -2.00
CA SER A 717 -17.87 -27.90 -0.83
C SER A 717 -16.47 -28.35 -1.25
N ALA A 718 -15.50 -28.27 -0.35
CA ALA A 718 -14.14 -28.75 -0.62
C ALA A 718 -14.12 -30.26 -0.96
N LYS A 719 -15.06 -31.03 -0.40
CA LYS A 719 -15.18 -32.46 -0.68
C LYS A 719 -15.77 -32.72 -2.07
N ASP A 720 -16.80 -31.98 -2.47
CA ASP A 720 -17.37 -32.08 -3.82
C ASP A 720 -16.35 -31.67 -4.87
N TYR A 721 -15.57 -30.62 -4.60
CA TYR A 721 -14.46 -30.18 -5.43
C TYR A 721 -13.44 -31.30 -5.64
N GLU A 722 -13.02 -31.95 -4.54
CA GLU A 722 -12.09 -33.07 -4.59
C GLU A 722 -12.65 -34.23 -5.42
N ASP A 723 -13.90 -34.63 -5.15
CA ASP A 723 -14.55 -35.74 -5.85
C ASP A 723 -14.74 -35.48 -7.34
N LEU A 724 -15.14 -34.26 -7.69
CA LEU A 724 -15.30 -33.83 -9.08
C LEU A 724 -13.96 -33.85 -9.82
N ALA A 725 -12.90 -33.31 -9.22
CA ALA A 725 -11.56 -33.32 -9.81
C ALA A 725 -11.05 -34.75 -10.02
N VAL A 726 -11.24 -35.64 -9.04
CA VAL A 726 -10.87 -37.05 -9.14
C VAL A 726 -11.69 -37.76 -10.21
N TYR A 727 -13.02 -37.57 -10.22
CA TYR A 727 -13.93 -38.16 -11.20
C TYR A 727 -13.53 -37.79 -12.64
N LEU A 728 -13.31 -36.50 -12.91
CA LEU A 728 -12.91 -36.02 -14.24
C LEU A 728 -11.54 -36.56 -14.66
N SER A 729 -10.59 -36.66 -13.73
CA SER A 729 -9.27 -37.20 -14.02
C SER A 729 -9.26 -38.72 -14.32
N GLN A 730 -10.25 -39.44 -13.79
CA GLN A 730 -10.40 -40.90 -13.95
C GLN A 730 -11.45 -41.28 -15.00
N THR A 731 -12.12 -40.29 -15.62
CA THR A 731 -13.14 -40.51 -16.64
C THR A 731 -12.77 -39.81 -17.95
N PRO A 732 -11.81 -40.36 -18.74
CA PRO A 732 -11.28 -39.70 -19.94
C PRO A 732 -12.34 -39.34 -20.98
N SER A 733 -13.43 -40.11 -21.09
CA SER A 733 -14.51 -39.84 -22.04
C SER A 733 -15.27 -38.56 -21.72
N VAL A 734 -15.57 -38.32 -20.44
CA VAL A 734 -16.24 -37.08 -19.99
C VAL A 734 -15.30 -35.90 -20.15
N LEU A 735 -14.05 -36.03 -19.71
CA LEU A 735 -13.07 -34.97 -19.86
C LEU A 735 -12.82 -34.59 -21.32
N ALA A 736 -12.67 -35.59 -22.20
CA ALA A 736 -12.49 -35.35 -23.63
C ALA A 736 -13.70 -34.66 -24.27
N ARG A 737 -14.92 -34.92 -23.80
CA ARG A 737 -16.12 -34.20 -24.25
C ARG A 737 -16.08 -32.72 -23.84
N LEU A 738 -15.73 -32.43 -22.59
CA LEU A 738 -15.58 -31.05 -22.08
C LEU A 738 -14.48 -30.30 -22.85
N GLN A 739 -13.32 -30.92 -23.02
CA GLN A 739 -12.21 -30.36 -23.79
C GLN A 739 -12.58 -30.13 -25.26
N ARG A 740 -13.33 -31.06 -25.89
CA ARG A 740 -13.79 -30.89 -27.27
C ARG A 740 -14.76 -29.72 -27.41
N ARG A 741 -15.70 -29.57 -26.48
CA ARG A 741 -16.58 -28.40 -26.42
C ARG A 741 -15.77 -27.12 -26.27
N LEU A 742 -14.79 -27.09 -25.36
CA LEU A 742 -13.93 -25.91 -25.20
C LEU A 742 -12.97 -25.67 -26.38
N ARG A 743 -12.73 -26.64 -27.27
CA ARG A 743 -11.84 -26.48 -28.44
C ARG A 743 -12.59 -26.30 -29.76
N SER A 744 -13.93 -26.35 -29.75
CA SER A 744 -14.70 -26.03 -30.94
C SER A 744 -14.44 -24.59 -31.36
N ASP A 745 -14.80 -24.27 -32.61
CA ASP A 745 -14.66 -22.91 -33.12
C ASP A 745 -15.40 -21.95 -32.19
N LYS A 746 -14.68 -20.94 -31.70
CA LYS A 746 -15.22 -19.94 -30.75
C LYS A 746 -16.34 -19.12 -31.37
N THR A 747 -16.39 -19.02 -32.70
CA THR A 747 -17.49 -18.37 -33.43
C THR A 747 -18.76 -19.22 -33.46
N GLU A 748 -18.65 -20.53 -33.23
CA GLU A 748 -19.77 -21.47 -33.12
C GLU A 748 -20.33 -21.57 -31.69
N PHE A 749 -19.68 -20.95 -30.68
CA PHE A 749 -20.24 -20.92 -29.32
C PHE A 749 -21.57 -20.14 -29.36
N GLU A 750 -22.66 -20.81 -28.97
CA GLU A 750 -23.94 -20.16 -28.73
C GLU A 750 -23.87 -19.27 -27.47
N GLU A 751 -22.99 -19.64 -26.55
CA GLU A 751 -22.83 -19.03 -25.24
C GLU A 751 -22.07 -17.68 -25.27
N PRO A 752 -22.39 -16.76 -24.34
CA PRO A 752 -21.98 -15.36 -24.44
C PRO A 752 -20.51 -15.10 -24.05
N LEU A 753 -19.82 -16.01 -23.34
CA LEU A 753 -18.56 -15.68 -22.65
C LEU A 753 -17.47 -15.05 -23.54
N PHE A 754 -17.32 -15.53 -24.77
CA PHE A 754 -16.30 -15.05 -25.72
C PHE A 754 -16.87 -14.15 -26.82
N ARG A 755 -18.14 -13.72 -26.71
CA ARG A 755 -18.78 -12.80 -27.65
C ARG A 755 -18.49 -11.35 -27.26
N THR A 756 -17.23 -10.93 -27.37
CA THR A 756 -16.77 -9.61 -26.88
C THR A 756 -17.60 -8.44 -27.39
N LYS A 757 -17.99 -8.45 -28.67
CA LYS A 757 -18.84 -7.39 -29.23
C LYS A 757 -20.20 -7.28 -28.54
N GLN A 758 -20.83 -8.42 -28.23
CA GLN A 758 -22.09 -8.45 -27.50
C GLN A 758 -21.91 -7.95 -26.06
N HIS A 759 -20.83 -8.36 -25.40
CA HIS A 759 -20.45 -7.84 -24.08
C HIS A 759 -20.33 -6.31 -24.10
N THR A 760 -19.58 -5.77 -25.07
CA THR A 760 -19.41 -4.32 -25.22
C THR A 760 -20.74 -3.62 -25.45
N GLN A 761 -21.64 -4.17 -26.27
CA GLN A 761 -22.98 -3.60 -26.47
C GLN A 761 -23.80 -3.53 -25.16
N HIS A 762 -23.75 -4.58 -24.34
CA HIS A 762 -24.42 -4.56 -23.02
C HIS A 762 -23.78 -3.53 -22.07
N LEU A 763 -22.44 -3.37 -22.12
CA LEU A 763 -21.74 -2.34 -21.36
C LEU A 763 -22.12 -0.93 -21.83
N GLU A 764 -22.24 -0.69 -23.13
CA GLU A 764 -22.67 0.59 -23.70
C GLU A 764 -24.12 0.92 -23.31
N GLN A 765 -25.00 -0.09 -23.34
CA GLN A 765 -26.38 0.04 -22.86
C GLN A 765 -26.43 0.40 -21.37
N SER A 766 -25.58 -0.22 -20.55
CA SER A 766 -25.51 0.07 -19.11
C SER A 766 -25.01 1.49 -18.84
N GLN A 767 -23.96 1.92 -19.55
CA GLN A 767 -23.45 3.30 -19.52
C GLN A 767 -24.53 4.31 -19.91
N ARG A 768 -25.28 3.98 -20.96
CA ARG A 768 -26.38 4.82 -21.41
C ARG A 768 -27.48 4.94 -20.37
N LEU A 769 -27.88 3.82 -19.76
CA LEU A 769 -28.91 3.77 -18.73
C LEU A 769 -28.48 4.54 -17.47
N MET A 770 -27.23 4.38 -17.04
CA MET A 770 -26.65 5.15 -15.93
C MET A 770 -26.75 6.66 -16.19
N TYR A 771 -26.32 7.11 -17.37
CA TYR A 771 -26.37 8.52 -17.75
C TYR A 771 -27.80 9.05 -17.82
N ASP A 772 -28.69 8.38 -18.56
CA ASP A 772 -30.05 8.86 -18.79
C ASP A 772 -30.82 8.98 -17.44
N ILE A 773 -30.65 8.02 -16.52
CA ILE A 773 -31.25 8.09 -15.17
C ILE A 773 -30.68 9.23 -14.34
N TYR A 774 -29.35 9.39 -14.34
CA TYR A 774 -28.70 10.46 -13.58
C TYR A 774 -29.09 11.84 -14.10
N ALA A 775 -29.14 12.03 -15.42
CA ALA A 775 -29.57 13.29 -16.04
C ALA A 775 -31.01 13.66 -15.69
N LEU A 776 -31.90 12.65 -15.58
CA LEU A 776 -33.31 12.88 -15.23
C LEU A 776 -33.55 13.13 -13.75
N THR A 777 -32.80 12.46 -12.87
CA THR A 777 -33.14 12.36 -11.44
C THR A 777 -32.10 12.98 -10.50
N ASN A 778 -30.87 13.19 -11.00
CA ASN A 778 -29.69 13.53 -10.20
C ASN A 778 -29.43 12.52 -9.07
N GLN A 779 -29.86 11.26 -9.26
CA GLN A 779 -29.74 10.15 -8.32
C GLN A 779 -29.26 8.87 -9.02
N THR A 780 -28.82 7.89 -8.23
CA THR A 780 -28.28 6.61 -8.68
C THR A 780 -29.09 5.45 -8.12
N PHE A 781 -29.43 4.47 -8.96
CA PHE A 781 -30.26 3.31 -8.59
C PHE A 781 -29.59 2.00 -8.98
N HIS A 782 -29.96 0.87 -8.36
CA HIS A 782 -29.54 -0.43 -8.88
C HIS A 782 -30.12 -0.64 -10.28
N LEU A 783 -29.31 -1.15 -11.21
CA LEU A 783 -29.68 -1.35 -12.60
C LEU A 783 -29.54 -2.83 -12.97
N VAL A 784 -30.50 -3.31 -13.75
CA VAL A 784 -30.42 -4.59 -14.46
C VAL A 784 -30.57 -4.23 -15.93
N VAL A 785 -29.57 -4.61 -16.73
CA VAL A 785 -29.47 -4.25 -18.16
C VAL A 785 -30.25 -5.23 -19.01
#